data_AF-A0A7C5BMZ3-F1
#
_entry.id   AF-A0A7C5BMZ3-F1
#
_cell.length_a   1.000
_cell.length_b   1.000
_cell.length_c   1.000
_cell.angle_alpha   90.00
_cell.angle_beta   90.00
_cell.angle_gamma   90.00
#
_symmetry.space_group_name_H-M   'P 1'
#
loop_
_entity.id
_entity.type
_entity.pdbx_description
1 polymer ?
#
loop_
_entity_poly.entity_id
_entity_poly.type
_entity_poly.pdbx_seq_one_letter_code
_entity_poly.pdbx_strand_id
1 'polypeptide(L)'
;MMLRRYWALIVFFVLALTNVSSARADNCLGIVKQQAVGSTVSVSGKVVTGVFAGYFYIQDTEVGHLSCGIKVVSQIVPSVGSLVTVNGVLAKDINDELVINATSALVSGNSQLPQAIGCNNRDIGGGTQGAAQGPDGGSGVNMVGVLQTTWGKVSELVPTKSMIIDDGSGTPVKVVGPIHYVENGDFVRVTGIASIEKNGDAHTRVLRIRNADDVATIGVTRPHKDPIISLSAADLPSGVLSVWQNDGSLGGVFSYEVTKLSTGKYAGRKYVLFSGTNRMKSNFVAPDSIGGNGQWTVLVWALNPAIGVDECILSWARRGGQDGTGAQINFGSSVTSGATYHGGVTDMPFLDLPVPGMWQHIAVTFDGSVERLYLNGVLCNQENKTLSIYKNMPFYLGCGYRLSGSTYAAECPYSGAIASIRVYDYALSAGEVSAIAESEADPIVSLDAGRLAEGSISSWANNGRLGGAFYSELGVPVVENIGRLKGATFDGADWLRSTFIVPTSITGNGQWSVHMRVYNPEFAAEEAVVSWAARGGEYGTNAQINYGNSPISGAVAHGGALDMGFGTSQPSAGVWQMVTVTFDGITERIYVNGKSGPTEDKTLNITPGFPMFLGSAFAYDGTAFIPTVFFSGSINQLKVFDRVLSATEIQNLYSTSLTKVMPLGDSITDGYNVPGGYRIKLWNDVISAGLHLDYVGSQSNSSLPDPDHEGHPGWIISQIDANINTWMDTYRPDIVLLHIGTNDINLNVDVPNAPYRLSGLVDKILAKLPENGKVFVAKIVPTTYGTPSNDPKIVEYNNAIADLMFQKQLQGKPVYVVDMYSALTYADLADGIHPTQTGYDKMGDVWFNAICSYLKW
;
A
#
# COMPACT_ATOMS: atom_id res chain seq x y z
N MET A 1 11.33 -9.37 -61.56
CA MET A 1 10.51 -8.15 -61.68
C MET A 1 9.92 -7.89 -60.29
N MET A 2 10.25 -6.74 -59.70
CA MET A 2 9.78 -6.19 -58.42
C MET A 2 9.90 -7.05 -57.14
N LEU A 3 11.07 -6.99 -56.49
CA LEU A 3 11.26 -6.89 -55.01
C LEU A 3 12.76 -6.87 -54.65
N ARG A 4 13.53 -6.05 -55.39
CA ARG A 4 14.95 -5.76 -55.13
C ARG A 4 15.24 -4.29 -55.44
N ARG A 5 14.56 -3.37 -54.75
CA ARG A 5 14.85 -1.92 -54.76
C ARG A 5 14.26 -1.30 -53.50
N TYR A 6 14.99 -1.34 -52.38
CA TYR A 6 14.92 -0.37 -51.26
C TYR A 6 16.07 -0.61 -50.24
N TRP A 7 17.24 -1.07 -50.69
CA TRP A 7 18.43 -1.28 -49.85
C TRP A 7 19.70 -0.64 -50.44
N ALA A 8 19.55 0.37 -51.31
CA ALA A 8 20.68 0.99 -52.03
C ALA A 8 20.66 2.54 -52.06
N LEU A 9 19.95 3.18 -51.12
CA LEU A 9 20.04 4.63 -50.87
C LEU A 9 20.05 4.86 -49.35
N ILE A 10 21.24 4.71 -48.75
CA ILE A 10 21.82 5.40 -47.57
C ILE A 10 23.22 4.77 -47.37
N VAL A 11 24.05 4.81 -48.42
CA VAL A 11 25.48 4.40 -48.37
C VAL A 11 26.38 5.50 -48.99
N PHE A 12 25.87 6.70 -49.25
CA PHE A 12 26.64 7.73 -49.95
C PHE A 12 26.61 9.15 -49.38
N PHE A 13 26.31 9.31 -48.08
CA PHE A 13 26.63 10.56 -47.39
C PHE A 13 27.25 10.27 -46.02
N VAL A 14 28.43 10.86 -45.81
CA VAL A 14 29.32 10.82 -44.63
C VAL A 14 30.46 9.77 -44.69
N LEU A 15 31.21 9.85 -45.79
CA LEU A 15 32.65 9.57 -45.84
C LEU A 15 33.34 10.84 -46.37
N ALA A 16 33.27 11.92 -45.58
CA ALA A 16 34.00 13.17 -45.79
C ALA A 16 33.94 14.05 -44.52
N LEU A 17 34.44 13.52 -43.40
CA LEU A 17 35.02 14.30 -42.30
C LEU A 17 36.14 13.46 -41.68
N THR A 18 37.25 13.36 -42.40
CA THR A 18 38.55 13.02 -41.84
C THR A 18 38.97 14.13 -40.89
N ASN A 19 38.86 13.88 -39.58
CA ASN A 19 39.68 14.39 -38.46
C ASN A 19 38.90 14.40 -37.13
N VAL A 20 38.52 13.23 -36.64
CA VAL A 20 38.37 12.98 -35.20
C VAL A 20 39.24 11.76 -34.88
N SER A 21 40.56 11.98 -34.94
CA SER A 21 41.60 11.00 -34.69
C SER A 21 41.75 10.70 -33.19
N SER A 22 42.06 9.43 -32.91
CA SER A 22 42.65 8.82 -31.69
C SER A 22 41.93 8.89 -30.34
N ALA A 23 41.15 9.91 -29.99
CA ALA A 23 40.62 10.02 -28.61
C ALA A 23 39.43 9.10 -28.26
N ARG A 24 38.73 8.53 -29.26
CA ARG A 24 37.53 7.70 -29.04
C ARG A 24 37.77 6.20 -28.90
N ALA A 25 38.91 5.68 -29.38
CA ALA A 25 39.20 4.25 -29.31
C ALA A 25 39.61 3.80 -27.90
N ASP A 26 40.31 4.65 -27.14
CA ASP A 26 40.88 4.29 -25.83
C ASP A 26 39.83 4.21 -24.71
N ASN A 27 38.64 4.79 -24.93
CA ASN A 27 37.57 4.87 -23.94
C ASN A 27 36.55 3.71 -24.02
N CYS A 28 36.58 2.88 -25.07
CA CYS A 28 35.65 1.75 -25.21
C CYS A 28 36.07 0.59 -24.29
N LEU A 29 35.18 0.06 -23.44
CA LEU A 29 35.54 -1.04 -22.54
C LEU A 29 35.91 -2.31 -23.32
N GLY A 30 35.31 -2.53 -24.49
CA GLY A 30 35.67 -3.62 -25.40
C GLY A 30 37.11 -3.53 -25.93
N ILE A 31 37.63 -2.31 -26.13
CA ILE A 31 39.02 -2.08 -26.57
C ILE A 31 39.97 -2.15 -25.37
N VAL A 32 39.59 -1.58 -24.23
CA VAL A 32 40.36 -1.64 -22.98
C VAL A 32 40.64 -3.09 -22.57
N LYS A 33 39.66 -3.98 -22.71
CA LYS A 33 39.83 -5.42 -22.42
C LYS A 33 40.84 -6.14 -23.33
N GLN A 34 41.20 -5.58 -24.47
CA GLN A 34 42.18 -6.15 -25.40
C GLN A 34 43.62 -5.70 -25.12
N GLN A 35 43.80 -4.73 -24.22
CA GLN A 35 45.14 -4.26 -23.85
C GLN A 35 45.87 -5.28 -22.97
N ALA A 36 47.20 -5.24 -22.97
CA ALA A 36 48.01 -6.07 -22.10
C ALA A 36 47.75 -5.73 -20.62
N VAL A 37 47.74 -6.75 -19.76
CA VAL A 37 47.78 -6.55 -18.30
C VAL A 37 49.02 -5.72 -17.94
N GLY A 38 48.83 -4.68 -17.12
CA GLY A 38 49.84 -3.68 -16.80
C GLY A 38 49.73 -2.38 -17.59
N SER A 39 48.88 -2.33 -18.63
CA SER A 39 48.60 -1.08 -19.36
C SER A 39 47.88 -0.06 -18.49
N THR A 40 48.27 1.21 -18.61
CA THR A 40 47.51 2.34 -18.05
C THR A 40 46.30 2.63 -18.93
N VAL A 41 45.12 2.76 -18.32
CA VAL A 41 43.84 2.95 -19.00
C VAL A 41 43.08 4.16 -18.43
N SER A 42 42.33 4.83 -19.30
CA SER A 42 41.45 5.94 -18.94
C SER A 42 40.09 5.74 -19.61
N VAL A 43 39.04 5.60 -18.82
CA VAL A 43 37.67 5.42 -19.31
C VAL A 43 36.77 6.47 -18.70
N SER A 44 35.86 7.04 -19.46
CA SER A 44 35.01 8.17 -19.12
C SER A 44 33.58 7.95 -19.62
N GLY A 45 32.62 8.44 -18.86
CA GLY A 45 31.20 8.37 -19.20
C GLY A 45 30.62 6.96 -19.07
N LYS A 46 31.16 6.12 -18.18
CA LYS A 46 30.65 4.76 -17.95
C LYS A 46 29.63 4.77 -16.84
N VAL A 47 28.54 4.03 -16.99
CA VAL A 47 27.51 3.92 -15.94
C VAL A 47 27.92 2.87 -14.93
N VAL A 48 27.81 3.22 -13.65
CA VAL A 48 27.99 2.28 -12.53
C VAL A 48 26.79 1.34 -12.46
N THR A 49 27.01 0.04 -12.66
CA THR A 49 25.93 -0.96 -12.73
C THR A 49 25.72 -1.71 -11.41
N GLY A 50 26.75 -1.79 -10.56
CA GLY A 50 26.68 -2.36 -9.23
C GLY A 50 27.85 -1.98 -8.35
N VAL A 51 27.60 -1.92 -7.04
CA VAL A 51 28.52 -1.41 -6.03
C VAL A 51 28.68 -2.46 -4.94
N PHE A 52 29.93 -2.77 -4.59
CA PHE A 52 30.29 -3.77 -3.60
C PHE A 52 31.38 -3.22 -2.67
N ALA A 53 31.63 -3.91 -1.56
CA ALA A 53 32.68 -3.50 -0.64
C ALA A 53 34.06 -3.48 -1.32
N GLY A 54 34.61 -2.28 -1.55
CA GLY A 54 35.94 -2.06 -2.12
C GLY A 54 36.04 -2.10 -3.65
N TYR A 55 34.93 -2.27 -4.37
CA TYR A 55 34.91 -2.24 -5.85
C TYR A 55 33.51 -1.97 -6.41
N PHE A 56 33.43 -1.60 -7.68
CA PHE A 56 32.17 -1.44 -8.42
C PHE A 56 32.31 -1.94 -9.85
N TYR A 57 31.20 -2.10 -10.54
CA TYR A 57 31.16 -2.45 -11.97
C TYR A 57 30.70 -1.27 -12.79
N ILE A 58 31.26 -1.14 -13.99
CA ILE A 58 30.86 -0.14 -14.97
C ILE A 58 30.51 -0.80 -16.29
N GLN A 59 29.60 -0.19 -17.05
CA GLN A 59 29.18 -0.64 -18.38
C GLN A 59 29.16 0.51 -19.38
N ASP A 60 29.43 0.18 -20.65
CA ASP A 60 29.28 1.09 -21.78
C ASP A 60 27.80 1.38 -22.07
N THR A 61 27.47 2.65 -22.30
CA THR A 61 26.09 3.11 -22.61
C THR A 61 25.91 3.62 -24.04
N GLU A 62 26.99 3.63 -24.84
CA GLU A 62 26.94 4.10 -26.22
C GLU A 62 26.26 3.06 -27.13
N VAL A 63 25.37 3.54 -28.01
CA VAL A 63 24.67 2.73 -29.01
C VAL A 63 25.72 2.10 -29.95
N GLY A 64 25.87 0.78 -29.89
CA GLY A 64 26.89 0.00 -30.60
C GLY A 64 27.92 -0.71 -29.70
N HIS A 65 27.99 -0.36 -28.41
CA HIS A 65 28.92 -0.93 -27.42
C HIS A 65 28.23 -1.43 -26.15
N LEU A 66 26.89 -1.52 -26.15
CA LEU A 66 26.03 -1.82 -24.99
C LEU A 66 26.36 -3.13 -24.23
N SER A 67 27.20 -4.00 -24.80
CA SER A 67 27.51 -5.35 -24.30
C SER A 67 28.88 -5.48 -23.60
N CYS A 68 29.51 -4.38 -23.16
CA CYS A 68 30.81 -4.42 -22.48
C CYS A 68 30.75 -3.77 -21.10
N GLY A 69 31.15 -4.50 -20.06
CA GLY A 69 31.38 -3.96 -18.72
C GLY A 69 32.75 -4.33 -18.17
N ILE A 70 33.17 -3.77 -17.05
CA ILE A 70 34.42 -4.16 -16.37
C ILE A 70 34.33 -3.87 -14.87
N LYS A 71 35.04 -4.64 -14.06
CA LYS A 71 35.20 -4.39 -12.62
C LYS A 71 36.25 -3.32 -12.37
N VAL A 72 35.95 -2.42 -11.45
CA VAL A 72 36.83 -1.34 -11.01
C VAL A 72 37.09 -1.48 -9.52
N VAL A 73 38.34 -1.72 -9.16
CA VAL A 73 38.80 -1.73 -7.76
C VAL A 73 39.20 -0.31 -7.40
N SER A 74 38.52 0.28 -6.42
CA SER A 74 38.69 1.69 -6.05
C SER A 74 38.35 1.91 -4.58
N GLN A 75 39.08 2.82 -3.92
CA GLN A 75 38.75 3.30 -2.57
C GLN A 75 37.56 4.27 -2.58
N ILE A 76 37.35 4.97 -3.70
CA ILE A 76 36.18 5.84 -3.93
C ILE A 76 35.15 5.00 -4.68
N VAL A 77 34.01 4.75 -4.02
CA VAL A 77 32.95 3.90 -4.54
C VAL A 77 31.71 4.76 -4.82
N PRO A 78 31.39 5.02 -6.10
CA PRO A 78 30.25 5.85 -6.52
C PRO A 78 28.91 5.09 -6.34
N SER A 79 27.79 5.81 -6.40
CA SER A 79 26.45 5.19 -6.41
C SER A 79 26.13 4.49 -7.73
N VAL A 80 25.25 3.49 -7.69
CA VAL A 80 24.68 2.87 -8.89
C VAL A 80 23.97 3.93 -9.73
N GLY A 81 24.16 3.88 -11.06
CA GLY A 81 23.62 4.86 -12.01
C GLY A 81 24.47 6.12 -12.19
N SER A 82 25.51 6.34 -11.37
CA SER A 82 26.45 7.43 -11.60
C SER A 82 27.23 7.21 -12.90
N LEU A 83 27.46 8.29 -13.65
CA LEU A 83 28.46 8.32 -14.71
C LEU A 83 29.84 8.57 -14.10
N VAL A 84 30.84 7.82 -14.54
CA VAL A 84 32.19 7.91 -13.98
C VAL A 84 33.28 8.05 -15.03
N THR A 85 34.36 8.70 -14.60
CA THR A 85 35.66 8.69 -15.25
C THR A 85 36.66 7.98 -14.34
N VAL A 86 37.23 6.89 -14.82
CA VAL A 86 38.18 6.03 -14.11
C VAL A 86 39.53 6.05 -14.83
N ASN A 87 40.58 6.41 -14.12
CA ASN A 87 41.96 6.20 -14.55
C ASN A 87 42.59 5.12 -13.68
N GLY A 88 43.36 4.22 -14.28
CA GLY A 88 43.97 3.13 -13.52
C GLY A 88 44.87 2.23 -14.36
N VAL A 89 45.22 1.08 -13.80
CA VAL A 89 46.02 0.05 -14.46
C VAL A 89 45.18 -1.20 -14.65
N LEU A 90 45.19 -1.74 -15.87
CA LEU A 90 44.52 -3.00 -16.19
C LEU A 90 45.23 -4.16 -15.50
N ALA A 91 44.50 -4.96 -14.75
CA ALA A 91 45.01 -6.10 -13.99
C ALA A 91 44.08 -7.30 -14.12
N LYS A 92 44.50 -8.43 -13.56
CA LYS A 92 43.62 -9.57 -13.26
C LYS A 92 43.48 -9.72 -11.77
N ASP A 93 42.27 -10.01 -11.30
CA ASP A 93 42.07 -10.35 -9.89
C ASP A 93 42.30 -11.85 -9.63
N ILE A 94 42.05 -12.27 -8.38
CA ILE A 94 42.24 -13.66 -7.94
C ILE A 94 41.39 -14.67 -8.70
N ASN A 95 40.31 -14.24 -9.35
CA ASN A 95 39.41 -15.07 -10.16
C ASN A 95 39.79 -15.08 -11.65
N ASP A 96 40.94 -14.49 -12.02
CA ASP A 96 41.33 -14.14 -13.40
C ASP A 96 40.38 -13.13 -14.08
N GLU A 97 39.55 -12.42 -13.31
CA GLU A 97 38.68 -11.38 -13.85
C GLU A 97 39.51 -10.17 -14.29
N LEU A 98 39.27 -9.62 -15.48
CA LEU A 98 39.90 -8.37 -15.89
C LEU A 98 39.32 -7.21 -15.06
N VAL A 99 40.20 -6.46 -14.40
CA VAL A 99 39.85 -5.34 -13.54
C VAL A 99 40.66 -4.10 -13.87
N ILE A 100 40.12 -2.93 -13.55
CA ILE A 100 40.88 -1.69 -13.48
C ILE A 100 41.20 -1.41 -12.02
N ASN A 101 42.48 -1.43 -11.65
CA ASN A 101 42.94 -0.90 -10.36
C ASN A 101 43.00 0.62 -10.48
N ALA A 102 41.97 1.30 -9.98
CA ALA A 102 41.79 2.73 -10.17
C ALA A 102 42.83 3.52 -9.35
N THR A 103 43.55 4.42 -10.02
CA THR A 103 44.30 5.50 -9.38
C THR A 103 43.42 6.71 -9.12
N SER A 104 42.34 6.88 -9.89
CA SER A 104 41.29 7.87 -9.64
C SER A 104 39.95 7.40 -10.22
N ALA A 105 38.86 7.74 -9.52
CA ALA A 105 37.49 7.56 -9.97
C ALA A 105 36.70 8.84 -9.65
N LEU A 106 36.24 9.54 -10.68
CA LEU A 106 35.51 10.81 -10.58
C LEU A 106 34.07 10.61 -11.07
N VAL A 107 33.10 11.15 -10.34
CA VAL A 107 31.68 11.13 -10.72
C VAL A 107 31.37 12.37 -11.57
N SER A 108 30.74 12.19 -12.73
CA SER A 108 30.19 13.27 -13.55
C SER A 108 28.70 13.46 -13.24
N GLY A 109 28.24 14.71 -13.17
CA GLY A 109 27.01 15.12 -12.46
C GLY A 109 25.65 14.68 -13.01
N ASN A 110 25.57 13.82 -14.02
CA ASN A 110 24.29 13.30 -14.54
C ASN A 110 24.20 11.79 -14.26
N SER A 111 23.14 11.35 -13.58
CA SER A 111 22.85 9.93 -13.36
C SER A 111 22.09 9.33 -14.54
N GLN A 112 22.44 8.11 -14.95
CA GLN A 112 21.72 7.34 -15.94
C GLN A 112 21.32 5.98 -15.34
N LEU A 113 20.05 5.60 -15.48
CA LEU A 113 19.57 4.30 -15.00
C LEU A 113 20.31 3.16 -15.74
N PRO A 114 20.95 2.22 -15.01
CA PRO A 114 21.55 1.04 -15.62
C PRO A 114 20.48 0.20 -16.32
N GLN A 115 20.71 -0.15 -17.58
CA GLN A 115 19.81 -1.03 -18.34
C GLN A 115 20.39 -2.43 -18.41
N ALA A 116 19.63 -3.42 -17.95
CA ALA A 116 20.01 -4.82 -18.06
C ALA A 116 19.76 -5.33 -19.48
N ILE A 117 20.70 -6.11 -20.01
CA ILE A 117 20.49 -6.83 -21.28
C ILE A 117 19.74 -8.12 -20.99
N GLY A 118 18.64 -8.36 -21.69
CA GLY A 118 17.91 -9.62 -21.62
C GLY A 118 18.56 -10.67 -22.52
N CYS A 119 19.35 -11.59 -21.96
CA CYS A 119 19.97 -12.68 -22.70
C CYS A 119 20.09 -13.94 -21.82
N ASN A 120 20.02 -15.12 -22.44
CA ASN A 120 20.26 -16.39 -21.74
C ASN A 120 21.75 -16.51 -21.35
N ASN A 121 22.08 -17.23 -20.28
CA ASN A 121 23.43 -17.23 -19.72
C ASN A 121 24.43 -18.15 -20.46
N ARG A 122 24.04 -18.69 -21.61
CA ARG A 122 24.88 -19.59 -22.43
C ARG A 122 26.26 -18.99 -22.74
N ASP A 123 26.39 -17.67 -22.66
CA ASP A 123 27.53 -16.89 -23.13
C ASP A 123 28.44 -16.30 -22.01
N ILE A 124 28.25 -16.68 -20.73
CA ILE A 124 29.07 -16.15 -19.62
C ILE A 124 30.34 -17.00 -19.42
N GLY A 125 31.48 -16.60 -19.99
CA GLY A 125 32.80 -17.15 -19.63
C GLY A 125 33.21 -18.45 -20.34
N GLY A 126 34.50 -18.53 -20.66
CA GLY A 126 35.19 -19.68 -21.27
C GLY A 126 36.71 -19.64 -21.01
N GLY A 127 37.38 -20.80 -21.10
CA GLY A 127 38.85 -20.92 -21.21
C GLY A 127 39.29 -21.05 -22.69
N THR A 128 40.55 -21.26 -23.08
CA THR A 128 41.87 -20.98 -22.47
C THR A 128 42.71 -20.01 -23.33
N GLN A 129 42.14 -19.35 -24.35
CA GLN A 129 42.86 -18.38 -25.20
C GLN A 129 41.90 -17.28 -25.69
N GLY A 130 42.06 -16.04 -25.24
CA GLY A 130 41.15 -14.93 -25.59
C GLY A 130 41.46 -14.28 -26.94
N ALA A 131 40.42 -13.92 -27.71
CA ALA A 131 40.51 -13.01 -28.87
C ALA A 131 39.18 -12.32 -29.31
N ALA A 132 38.06 -12.49 -28.58
CA ALA A 132 36.73 -11.81 -28.66
C ALA A 132 35.82 -11.99 -29.92
N GLN A 133 34.52 -12.34 -29.73
CA GLN A 133 33.29 -11.74 -30.34
C GLN A 133 31.99 -12.19 -29.62
N GLY A 134 31.02 -11.28 -29.47
CA GLY A 134 29.65 -11.57 -28.98
C GLY A 134 28.84 -12.46 -29.95
N PRO A 135 27.50 -12.52 -29.86
CA PRO A 135 26.62 -13.60 -30.35
C PRO A 135 26.73 -14.04 -31.83
N ASP A 136 27.57 -13.41 -32.63
CA ASP A 136 27.87 -13.73 -34.02
C ASP A 136 29.25 -14.41 -34.23
N GLY A 137 29.92 -14.91 -33.19
CA GLY A 137 30.87 -16.04 -33.30
C GLY A 137 32.37 -15.81 -33.00
N GLY A 138 32.77 -15.62 -31.73
CA GLY A 138 34.18 -15.77 -31.30
C GLY A 138 34.48 -15.74 -29.78
N SER A 139 35.45 -16.53 -29.32
CA SER A 139 35.75 -16.89 -27.91
C SER A 139 36.30 -15.77 -26.98
N GLY A 140 35.76 -15.59 -25.74
CA GLY A 140 36.47 -14.90 -24.62
C GLY A 140 35.63 -14.20 -23.51
N VAL A 141 36.31 -13.77 -22.42
CA VAL A 141 35.91 -13.16 -21.10
C VAL A 141 35.08 -11.84 -21.17
N ASN A 142 34.38 -11.60 -22.27
CA ASN A 142 33.87 -10.29 -22.66
C ASN A 142 32.65 -9.83 -21.85
N MET A 143 31.86 -10.77 -21.33
CA MET A 143 30.61 -10.48 -20.64
C MET A 143 30.79 -10.07 -19.18
N VAL A 144 31.99 -10.22 -18.60
CA VAL A 144 32.27 -9.78 -17.22
C VAL A 144 31.95 -8.30 -17.06
N GLY A 145 31.19 -7.95 -16.01
CA GLY A 145 30.77 -6.59 -15.67
C GLY A 145 29.51 -6.11 -16.39
N VAL A 146 28.92 -6.92 -17.27
CA VAL A 146 27.65 -6.63 -17.93
C VAL A 146 26.49 -6.91 -16.96
N LEU A 147 25.58 -5.95 -16.82
CA LEU A 147 24.31 -6.16 -16.13
C LEU A 147 23.34 -6.90 -17.06
N GLN A 148 22.89 -8.07 -16.63
CA GLN A 148 22.01 -8.92 -17.44
C GLN A 148 20.82 -9.43 -16.64
N THR A 149 19.74 -9.77 -17.34
CA THR A 149 18.59 -10.48 -16.77
C THR A 149 18.42 -11.84 -17.45
N THR A 150 18.28 -12.88 -16.64
CA THR A 150 18.14 -14.27 -17.06
C THR A 150 17.02 -14.97 -16.28
N TRP A 151 16.69 -16.20 -16.66
CA TRP A 151 15.71 -17.03 -15.99
C TRP A 151 16.20 -18.48 -15.88
N GLY A 152 15.87 -19.17 -14.79
CA GLY A 152 16.23 -20.57 -14.66
C GLY A 152 15.58 -21.25 -13.48
N LYS A 153 15.64 -22.58 -13.49
CA LYS A 153 15.18 -23.42 -12.39
C LYS A 153 16.30 -23.59 -11.37
N VAL A 154 16.02 -23.36 -10.10
CA VAL A 154 17.01 -23.50 -9.03
C VAL A 154 17.31 -24.97 -8.81
N SER A 155 18.56 -25.37 -9.02
CA SER A 155 18.99 -26.77 -8.85
C SER A 155 19.68 -27.00 -7.51
N GLU A 156 20.35 -25.97 -6.96
CA GLU A 156 21.00 -26.01 -5.65
C GLU A 156 20.90 -24.64 -4.97
N LEU A 157 20.79 -24.63 -3.64
CA LEU A 157 20.65 -23.41 -2.85
C LEU A 157 21.51 -23.49 -1.59
N VAL A 158 22.28 -22.43 -1.38
CA VAL A 158 22.92 -22.09 -0.11
C VAL A 158 22.20 -20.83 0.40
N PRO A 159 21.28 -20.96 1.37
CA PRO A 159 20.43 -19.86 1.83
C PRO A 159 21.23 -18.60 2.14
N THR A 160 20.69 -17.42 1.78
CA THR A 160 21.29 -16.08 1.99
C THR A 160 22.62 -15.80 1.27
N LYS A 161 23.21 -16.78 0.57
CA LYS A 161 24.58 -16.68 0.05
C LYS A 161 24.73 -16.93 -1.43
N SER A 162 24.20 -18.05 -1.93
CA SER A 162 24.31 -18.43 -3.34
C SER A 162 23.28 -19.44 -3.78
N MET A 163 22.93 -19.49 -5.06
CA MET A 163 22.13 -20.55 -5.66
C MET A 163 22.70 -20.95 -7.01
N ILE A 164 22.41 -22.16 -7.47
CA ILE A 164 22.68 -22.62 -8.82
C ILE A 164 21.35 -22.60 -9.58
N ILE A 165 21.31 -21.94 -10.73
CA ILE A 165 20.17 -21.93 -11.64
C ILE A 165 20.51 -22.69 -12.93
N ASP A 166 19.59 -23.53 -13.37
CA ASP A 166 19.56 -24.17 -14.67
C ASP A 166 18.61 -23.39 -15.59
N ASP A 167 19.19 -22.61 -16.51
CA ASP A 167 18.47 -21.82 -17.51
C ASP A 167 18.20 -22.60 -18.82
N GLY A 168 18.47 -23.91 -18.83
CA GLY A 168 18.34 -24.75 -20.02
C GLY A 168 19.47 -24.56 -21.04
N SER A 169 20.51 -23.78 -20.74
CA SER A 169 21.65 -23.56 -21.65
C SER A 169 22.61 -24.75 -21.74
N GLY A 170 22.50 -25.71 -20.82
CA GLY A 170 23.38 -26.88 -20.68
C GLY A 170 24.57 -26.67 -19.74
N THR A 171 24.72 -25.49 -19.13
CA THR A 171 25.74 -25.21 -18.11
C THR A 171 25.12 -24.36 -16.99
N PRO A 172 24.95 -24.91 -15.78
CA PRO A 172 24.33 -24.17 -14.67
C PRO A 172 25.12 -22.91 -14.29
N VAL A 173 24.42 -21.90 -13.77
CA VAL A 173 25.02 -20.63 -13.34
C VAL A 173 24.90 -20.45 -11.84
N LYS A 174 26.00 -20.06 -11.21
CA LYS A 174 26.01 -19.71 -9.79
C LYS A 174 25.60 -18.25 -9.60
N VAL A 175 24.50 -18.00 -8.92
CA VAL A 175 24.10 -16.67 -8.47
C VAL A 175 24.67 -16.46 -7.07
N VAL A 176 25.33 -15.33 -6.84
CA VAL A 176 26.01 -15.00 -5.58
C VAL A 176 25.56 -13.63 -5.11
N GLY A 177 25.13 -13.55 -3.85
CA GLY A 177 24.66 -12.33 -3.22
C GLY A 177 23.55 -12.62 -2.21
N PRO A 178 22.88 -11.59 -1.67
CA PRO A 178 21.83 -11.75 -0.67
C PRO A 178 20.58 -12.41 -1.30
N ILE A 179 20.51 -13.74 -1.24
CA ILE A 179 19.39 -14.52 -1.77
C ILE A 179 18.36 -14.77 -0.69
N HIS A 180 17.13 -14.31 -0.93
CA HIS A 180 15.99 -14.54 -0.07
C HIS A 180 14.84 -15.12 -0.89
N TYR A 181 13.93 -15.85 -0.23
CA TYR A 181 12.64 -16.27 -0.81
C TYR A 181 12.71 -17.16 -2.06
N VAL A 182 13.73 -18.04 -2.12
CA VAL A 182 13.92 -19.04 -3.18
C VAL A 182 14.13 -20.41 -2.55
N GLU A 183 13.60 -21.48 -3.15
CA GLU A 183 13.94 -22.88 -2.82
C GLU A 183 14.43 -23.67 -4.04
N ASN A 184 15.03 -24.83 -3.79
CA ASN A 184 15.34 -25.80 -4.84
C ASN A 184 14.07 -26.18 -5.61
N GLY A 185 14.13 -26.07 -6.93
CA GLY A 185 13.04 -26.36 -7.85
C GLY A 185 12.28 -25.13 -8.32
N ASP A 186 12.46 -23.96 -7.67
CA ASP A 186 11.81 -22.72 -8.10
C ASP A 186 12.27 -22.29 -9.48
N PHE A 187 11.35 -21.73 -10.27
CA PHE A 187 11.72 -20.99 -11.46
C PHE A 187 11.90 -19.53 -11.09
N VAL A 188 13.06 -18.94 -11.37
CA VAL A 188 13.40 -17.57 -10.97
C VAL A 188 13.79 -16.71 -12.18
N ARG A 189 13.50 -15.42 -12.11
CA ARG A 189 14.17 -14.35 -12.86
C ARG A 189 15.31 -13.82 -12.01
N VAL A 190 16.48 -13.65 -12.59
CA VAL A 190 17.66 -13.08 -11.92
C VAL A 190 18.21 -11.94 -12.77
N THR A 191 18.31 -10.75 -12.19
CA THR A 191 19.00 -9.60 -12.73
C THR A 191 20.32 -9.43 -11.99
N GLY A 192 21.46 -9.72 -12.61
CA GLY A 192 22.75 -9.69 -11.94
C GLY A 192 23.89 -9.31 -12.86
N ILE A 193 25.06 -9.08 -12.27
CA ILE A 193 26.27 -8.70 -12.98
C ILE A 193 27.08 -9.95 -13.29
N ALA A 194 27.37 -10.17 -14.57
CA ALA A 194 28.19 -11.28 -15.02
C ALA A 194 29.62 -11.20 -14.44
N SER A 195 30.10 -12.29 -13.86
CA SER A 195 31.43 -12.44 -13.26
C SER A 195 31.85 -13.91 -13.36
N ILE A 196 33.05 -14.23 -12.86
CA ILE A 196 33.62 -15.58 -12.81
C ILE A 196 34.20 -15.85 -11.43
N GLU A 197 34.21 -17.12 -11.04
CA GLU A 197 34.95 -17.61 -9.86
C GLU A 197 35.95 -18.67 -10.29
N LYS A 198 37.21 -18.54 -9.84
CA LYS A 198 38.27 -19.50 -10.19
C LYS A 198 38.43 -20.56 -9.10
N ASN A 199 38.37 -21.82 -9.51
CA ASN A 199 38.62 -23.00 -8.66
C ASN A 199 39.73 -23.84 -9.30
N GLY A 200 40.97 -23.64 -8.85
CA GLY A 200 42.15 -24.22 -9.51
C GLY A 200 42.32 -23.64 -10.91
N ASP A 201 42.38 -24.49 -11.94
CA ASP A 201 42.44 -24.07 -13.35
C ASP A 201 41.05 -23.91 -13.99
N ALA A 202 39.97 -24.22 -13.28
CA ALA A 202 38.60 -24.13 -13.78
C ALA A 202 37.92 -22.81 -13.39
N HIS A 203 37.09 -22.27 -14.28
CA HIS A 203 36.26 -21.08 -14.01
C HIS A 203 34.78 -21.46 -13.94
N THR A 204 34.10 -20.99 -12.91
CA THR A 204 32.64 -21.10 -12.71
C THR A 204 31.96 -19.80 -13.12
N ARG A 205 30.82 -19.92 -13.81
CA ARG A 205 30.00 -18.78 -14.25
C ARG A 205 29.25 -18.19 -13.07
N VAL A 206 29.37 -16.88 -12.85
CA VAL A 206 28.74 -16.21 -11.71
C VAL A 206 27.86 -15.04 -12.16
N LEU A 207 26.70 -14.93 -11.51
CA LEU A 207 25.88 -13.73 -11.48
C LEU A 207 25.95 -13.11 -10.09
N ARG A 208 26.53 -11.92 -9.98
CA ARG A 208 26.55 -11.17 -8.72
C ARG A 208 25.33 -10.26 -8.63
N ILE A 209 24.41 -10.58 -7.73
CA ILE A 209 23.23 -9.75 -7.47
C ILE A 209 23.57 -8.65 -6.46
N ARG A 210 22.89 -7.50 -6.58
CA ARG A 210 23.13 -6.32 -5.75
C ARG A 210 22.33 -6.40 -4.45
N ASN A 211 21.11 -6.91 -4.53
CA ASN A 211 20.20 -7.11 -3.41
C ASN A 211 19.27 -8.30 -3.69
N ALA A 212 18.33 -8.57 -2.78
CA ALA A 212 17.38 -9.68 -2.92
C ALA A 212 16.36 -9.46 -4.06
N ASP A 213 15.99 -8.22 -4.36
CA ASP A 213 14.98 -7.86 -5.37
C ASP A 213 15.45 -8.13 -6.80
N ASP A 214 16.77 -8.27 -6.98
CA ASP A 214 17.38 -8.76 -8.22
C ASP A 214 17.00 -10.22 -8.52
N VAL A 215 16.34 -10.94 -7.60
CA VAL A 215 15.80 -12.28 -7.78
C VAL A 215 14.28 -12.28 -7.59
N ALA A 216 13.54 -12.81 -8.56
CA ALA A 216 12.09 -12.96 -8.47
C ALA A 216 11.65 -14.38 -8.82
N THR A 217 10.86 -15.04 -7.97
CA THR A 217 10.24 -16.33 -8.29
C THR A 217 9.10 -16.15 -9.29
N ILE A 218 8.99 -17.05 -10.26
CA ILE A 218 7.99 -17.04 -11.33
C ILE A 218 7.05 -18.22 -11.14
N GLY A 219 5.75 -17.95 -11.11
CA GLY A 219 4.72 -18.98 -11.07
C GLY A 219 4.59 -19.71 -9.73
N VAL A 220 5.25 -19.21 -8.67
CA VAL A 220 5.12 -19.72 -7.30
C VAL A 220 4.46 -18.66 -6.44
N THR A 221 3.18 -18.85 -6.10
CA THR A 221 2.56 -18.18 -4.95
C THR A 221 3.01 -18.91 -3.69
N ARG A 222 4.05 -18.41 -3.03
CA ARG A 222 4.45 -18.92 -1.71
C ARG A 222 3.53 -18.33 -0.64
N PRO A 223 3.00 -19.10 0.31
CA PRO A 223 2.14 -18.60 1.40
C PRO A 223 2.84 -17.66 2.40
N HIS A 224 4.13 -17.36 2.23
CA HIS A 224 4.98 -16.75 3.26
C HIS A 224 5.29 -15.26 3.04
N LYS A 225 4.45 -14.52 2.30
CA LYS A 225 4.41 -13.03 2.43
C LYS A 225 3.40 -12.57 3.46
N ASP A 226 2.47 -13.44 3.84
CA ASP A 226 1.41 -13.13 4.77
C ASP A 226 1.87 -13.49 6.20
N PRO A 227 1.57 -12.63 7.18
CA PRO A 227 1.95 -12.89 8.56
C PRO A 227 1.19 -14.11 9.11
N ILE A 228 1.85 -14.90 9.96
CA ILE A 228 1.22 -16.00 10.70
C ILE A 228 0.22 -15.49 11.76
N ILE A 229 0.44 -14.27 12.26
CA ILE A 229 -0.52 -13.52 13.07
C ILE A 229 -0.75 -12.16 12.43
N SER A 230 -2.00 -11.80 12.17
CA SER A 230 -2.43 -10.46 11.77
C SER A 230 -3.59 -10.03 12.66
N LEU A 231 -3.33 -9.07 13.55
CA LEU A 231 -4.33 -8.44 14.39
C LEU A 231 -4.43 -6.98 13.98
N SER A 232 -5.64 -6.55 13.61
CA SER A 232 -5.96 -5.15 13.30
C SER A 232 -7.11 -4.70 14.18
N ALA A 233 -6.95 -3.54 14.84
CA ALA A 233 -8.03 -2.91 15.57
C ALA A 233 -8.94 -2.08 14.66
N ALA A 234 -8.53 -1.80 13.42
CA ALA A 234 -9.27 -0.94 12.48
C ALA A 234 -10.70 -1.44 12.23
N ASP A 235 -10.86 -2.77 12.15
CA ASP A 235 -12.11 -3.44 11.80
C ASP A 235 -12.90 -3.96 13.01
N LEU A 236 -12.36 -3.80 14.22
CA LEU A 236 -13.05 -4.22 15.44
C LEU A 236 -14.27 -3.34 15.71
N PRO A 237 -15.34 -3.83 16.33
CA PRO A 237 -16.45 -2.99 16.79
C PRO A 237 -16.03 -2.06 17.92
N SER A 238 -16.76 -0.94 18.09
CA SER A 238 -16.51 -0.01 19.19
C SER A 238 -17.03 -0.56 20.53
N GLY A 239 -16.30 -0.33 21.64
CA GLY A 239 -16.73 -0.73 22.98
C GLY A 239 -16.05 -2.00 23.48
N VAL A 240 -16.79 -2.90 24.14
CA VAL A 240 -16.20 -4.04 24.86
C VAL A 240 -15.70 -5.13 23.90
N LEU A 241 -14.45 -5.54 24.06
CA LEU A 241 -13.80 -6.60 23.28
C LEU A 241 -13.59 -7.85 24.14
N SER A 242 -14.15 -8.97 23.70
CA SER A 242 -13.96 -10.29 24.33
C SER A 242 -13.05 -11.20 23.49
N VAL A 243 -13.09 -11.07 22.18
CA VAL A 243 -12.32 -11.90 21.25
C VAL A 243 -11.72 -10.99 20.18
N TRP A 244 -10.46 -11.20 19.85
CA TRP A 244 -9.78 -10.58 18.73
C TRP A 244 -9.42 -11.66 17.72
N GLN A 245 -10.04 -11.60 16.54
CA GLN A 245 -9.80 -12.53 15.46
C GLN A 245 -8.37 -12.38 14.93
N ASN A 246 -7.68 -13.49 14.73
CA ASN A 246 -6.41 -13.52 14.00
C ASN A 246 -6.71 -13.77 12.52
N ASP A 247 -6.35 -12.80 11.68
CA ASP A 247 -6.50 -12.88 10.22
C ASP A 247 -5.21 -13.37 9.53
N GLY A 248 -4.16 -13.66 10.32
CA GLY A 248 -2.94 -14.28 9.83
C GLY A 248 -3.13 -15.75 9.47
N SER A 249 -2.14 -16.34 8.80
CA SER A 249 -2.26 -17.69 8.22
C SER A 249 -2.45 -18.82 9.25
N LEU A 250 -2.14 -18.61 10.54
CA LEU A 250 -2.47 -19.57 11.61
C LEU A 250 -3.97 -19.57 11.96
N GLY A 251 -4.71 -18.51 11.59
CA GLY A 251 -6.09 -18.30 11.99
C GLY A 251 -6.27 -18.30 13.51
N GLY A 252 -7.46 -18.71 13.97
CA GLY A 252 -7.78 -18.77 15.39
C GLY A 252 -8.05 -17.40 16.01
N VAL A 253 -8.08 -17.33 17.34
CA VAL A 253 -8.50 -16.12 18.07
C VAL A 253 -7.69 -15.90 19.34
N PHE A 254 -7.61 -14.63 19.75
CA PHE A 254 -7.20 -14.23 21.08
C PHE A 254 -8.44 -13.94 21.95
N SER A 255 -8.53 -14.55 23.11
CA SER A 255 -9.65 -14.33 24.07
C SER A 255 -9.14 -13.67 25.34
N TYR A 256 -9.93 -12.78 25.93
CA TYR A 256 -9.62 -12.19 27.24
C TYR A 256 -9.50 -13.27 28.33
N GLU A 257 -8.60 -13.08 29.31
CA GLU A 257 -8.44 -14.05 30.41
C GLU A 257 -9.05 -13.61 31.75
N VAL A 258 -9.04 -12.31 32.05
CA VAL A 258 -9.51 -11.79 33.36
C VAL A 258 -10.62 -10.79 33.17
N THR A 259 -10.27 -9.62 32.66
CA THR A 259 -11.17 -8.51 32.41
C THR A 259 -11.26 -8.27 30.92
N LYS A 260 -12.48 -8.06 30.43
CA LYS A 260 -12.72 -7.71 29.04
C LYS A 260 -12.00 -6.40 28.71
N LEU A 261 -11.56 -6.32 27.47
CA LEU A 261 -10.86 -5.14 26.96
C LEU A 261 -11.89 -4.17 26.37
N SER A 262 -11.43 -2.97 26.04
CA SER A 262 -12.24 -2.01 25.30
C SER A 262 -11.49 -1.53 24.07
N THR A 263 -12.21 -1.28 22.99
CA THR A 263 -11.68 -0.59 21.83
C THR A 263 -11.90 0.92 21.95
N GLY A 264 -10.99 1.70 21.38
CA GLY A 264 -11.05 3.15 21.34
C GLY A 264 -10.44 3.68 20.05
N LYS A 265 -10.45 5.01 19.88
CA LYS A 265 -9.80 5.68 18.75
C LYS A 265 -9.05 6.90 19.25
N TYR A 266 -7.78 7.04 18.87
CA TYR A 266 -6.92 8.15 19.26
C TYR A 266 -5.95 8.49 18.13
N ALA A 267 -5.75 9.78 17.88
CA ALA A 267 -4.90 10.28 16.80
C ALA A 267 -5.16 9.61 15.43
N GLY A 268 -6.44 9.39 15.09
CA GLY A 268 -6.84 8.76 13.83
C GLY A 268 -6.85 7.23 13.82
N ARG A 269 -6.16 6.57 14.75
CA ARG A 269 -6.01 5.11 14.79
C ARG A 269 -6.96 4.45 15.80
N LYS A 270 -7.64 3.37 15.37
CA LYS A 270 -8.45 2.53 16.27
C LYS A 270 -7.52 1.59 17.03
N TYR A 271 -7.85 1.28 18.28
CA TYR A 271 -6.99 0.51 19.15
C TYR A 271 -7.76 -0.34 20.15
N VAL A 272 -7.07 -1.31 20.75
CA VAL A 272 -7.49 -2.09 21.91
C VAL A 272 -6.71 -1.61 23.13
N LEU A 273 -7.43 -1.23 24.20
CA LEU A 273 -6.86 -0.71 25.43
C LEU A 273 -6.51 -1.83 26.41
N PHE A 274 -5.30 -1.80 26.94
CA PHE A 274 -4.84 -2.64 28.04
C PHE A 274 -4.60 -1.77 29.27
N SER A 275 -5.28 -2.08 30.39
CA SER A 275 -5.21 -1.30 31.63
C SER A 275 -4.06 -1.70 32.58
N GLY A 276 -3.17 -2.59 32.16
CA GLY A 276 -2.19 -3.25 33.05
C GLY A 276 -2.77 -4.44 33.85
N THR A 277 -4.09 -4.70 33.77
CA THR A 277 -4.70 -5.93 34.30
C THR A 277 -5.33 -6.79 33.22
N ASN A 278 -5.66 -6.18 32.08
CA ASN A 278 -6.18 -6.85 30.91
C ASN A 278 -5.09 -7.69 30.25
N ARG A 279 -5.49 -8.85 29.73
CA ARG A 279 -4.63 -9.72 28.92
C ARG A 279 -5.47 -10.62 28.04
N MET A 280 -4.89 -11.04 26.92
CA MET A 280 -5.52 -11.98 26.00
C MET A 280 -4.60 -13.18 25.73
N LYS A 281 -5.20 -14.32 25.44
CA LYS A 281 -4.52 -15.58 25.14
C LYS A 281 -5.03 -16.17 23.84
N SER A 282 -4.13 -16.65 22.98
CA SER A 282 -4.50 -17.39 21.77
C SER A 282 -5.05 -18.78 22.09
N ASN A 283 -6.00 -19.26 21.27
CA ASN A 283 -6.46 -20.65 21.31
C ASN A 283 -5.57 -21.62 20.49
N PHE A 284 -4.52 -21.10 19.86
CA PHE A 284 -3.47 -21.83 19.15
C PHE A 284 -2.11 -21.61 19.81
N VAL A 285 -1.10 -22.39 19.41
CA VAL A 285 0.28 -22.30 19.93
C VAL A 285 1.24 -21.73 18.89
N ALA A 286 2.36 -21.18 19.36
CA ALA A 286 3.46 -20.77 18.51
C ALA A 286 3.98 -21.96 17.67
N PRO A 287 4.08 -21.80 16.34
CA PRO A 287 4.59 -22.85 15.48
C PRO A 287 6.07 -23.09 15.74
N ASP A 288 6.54 -24.30 15.41
CA ASP A 288 7.94 -24.68 15.59
C ASP A 288 8.92 -23.79 14.79
N SER A 289 8.45 -23.13 13.73
CA SER A 289 9.24 -22.23 12.88
C SER A 289 9.75 -20.99 13.61
N ILE A 290 9.06 -20.52 14.66
CA ILE A 290 9.46 -19.36 15.48
C ILE A 290 9.98 -19.76 16.87
N GLY A 291 10.19 -21.05 17.11
CA GLY A 291 10.77 -21.61 18.33
C GLY A 291 12.23 -22.03 18.14
N GLY A 292 12.91 -22.39 19.24
CA GLY A 292 14.34 -22.71 19.19
C GLY A 292 15.17 -21.52 18.69
N ASN A 293 15.94 -21.74 17.62
CA ASN A 293 16.70 -20.69 16.93
C ASN A 293 16.07 -20.31 15.57
N GLY A 294 14.75 -20.53 15.42
CA GLY A 294 14.00 -20.20 14.22
C GLY A 294 13.97 -18.70 13.94
N GLN A 295 13.80 -18.33 12.67
CA GLN A 295 13.71 -16.94 12.26
C GLN A 295 12.30 -16.39 12.50
N TRP A 296 12.18 -15.09 12.72
CA TRP A 296 10.88 -14.45 12.90
C TRP A 296 10.95 -12.93 12.77
N THR A 297 9.79 -12.31 12.59
CA THR A 297 9.60 -10.87 12.70
C THR A 297 8.33 -10.58 13.49
N VAL A 298 8.38 -9.60 14.39
CA VAL A 298 7.19 -9.02 15.03
C VAL A 298 7.13 -7.54 14.68
N LEU A 299 5.99 -7.08 14.18
CA LEU A 299 5.66 -5.67 13.95
C LEU A 299 4.48 -5.28 14.83
N VAL A 300 4.54 -4.12 15.49
CA VAL A 300 3.48 -3.64 16.38
C VAL A 300 3.27 -2.14 16.18
N TRP A 301 2.01 -1.72 16.01
CA TRP A 301 1.61 -0.34 16.28
C TRP A 301 1.05 -0.24 17.70
N ALA A 302 1.80 0.41 18.58
CA ALA A 302 1.46 0.54 19.99
C ALA A 302 1.63 1.99 20.47
N LEU A 303 0.90 2.35 21.51
CA LEU A 303 1.01 3.64 22.20
C LEU A 303 0.97 3.37 23.70
N ASN A 304 1.94 3.91 24.42
CA ASN A 304 1.93 3.82 25.88
C ASN A 304 1.86 5.22 26.50
N PRO A 305 0.81 5.58 27.27
CA PRO A 305 0.70 6.90 27.89
C PRO A 305 1.86 7.24 28.83
N ALA A 306 2.44 6.23 29.49
CA ALA A 306 3.62 6.34 30.34
C ALA A 306 4.44 5.05 30.25
N ILE A 307 5.75 5.14 30.11
CA ILE A 307 6.60 3.97 29.86
C ILE A 307 7.14 3.43 31.20
N GLY A 308 6.70 2.24 31.58
CA GLY A 308 7.21 1.47 32.71
C GLY A 308 8.58 0.84 32.43
N VAL A 309 9.09 0.04 33.38
CA VAL A 309 10.41 -0.61 33.25
C VAL A 309 10.38 -1.74 32.22
N ASP A 310 9.53 -2.73 32.45
CA ASP A 310 9.24 -3.82 31.51
C ASP A 310 7.71 -3.90 31.33
N GLU A 311 7.22 -3.63 30.13
CA GLU A 311 5.80 -3.79 29.80
C GLU A 311 5.65 -4.63 28.54
N CYS A 312 5.14 -5.84 28.69
CA CYS A 312 5.11 -6.85 27.63
C CYS A 312 3.86 -6.72 26.76
N ILE A 313 4.06 -6.39 25.48
CA ILE A 313 3.00 -6.31 24.48
C ILE A 313 2.59 -7.72 24.05
N LEU A 314 3.56 -8.53 23.64
CA LEU A 314 3.37 -9.85 23.05
C LEU A 314 4.41 -10.82 23.63
N SER A 315 3.97 -12.01 24.03
CA SER A 315 4.87 -13.12 24.35
C SER A 315 4.41 -14.43 23.74
N TRP A 316 5.38 -15.28 23.36
CA TRP A 316 5.11 -16.62 22.81
C TRP A 316 6.00 -17.71 23.41
N ALA A 317 6.80 -17.36 24.40
CA ALA A 317 7.50 -18.28 25.28
C ALA A 317 7.49 -17.77 26.73
N ARG A 318 7.65 -18.70 27.66
CA ARG A 318 7.65 -18.37 29.10
C ARG A 318 8.92 -17.64 29.53
N ARG A 319 8.81 -16.85 30.60
CA ARG A 319 9.94 -16.28 31.35
C ARG A 319 10.55 -17.29 32.31
N GLY A 320 11.84 -17.09 32.58
CA GLY A 320 12.64 -17.96 33.43
C GLY A 320 13.09 -19.24 32.71
N GLY A 321 14.17 -19.84 33.19
CA GLY A 321 14.85 -20.93 32.50
C GLY A 321 16.30 -20.55 32.21
N GLN A 322 16.88 -21.15 31.16
CA GLN A 322 18.19 -20.77 30.66
C GLN A 322 18.10 -19.49 29.82
N ASP A 323 19.20 -18.75 29.74
CA ASP A 323 19.33 -17.59 28.85
C ASP A 323 19.00 -17.98 27.40
N GLY A 324 18.30 -17.10 26.67
CA GLY A 324 17.90 -17.33 25.29
C GLY A 324 16.64 -18.19 25.09
N THR A 325 15.94 -18.59 26.17
CA THR A 325 14.77 -19.50 26.08
C THR A 325 13.41 -18.81 26.15
N GLY A 326 13.36 -17.55 26.62
CA GLY A 326 12.16 -16.71 26.58
C GLY A 326 11.96 -16.07 25.21
N ALA A 327 10.78 -15.48 25.00
CA ALA A 327 10.50 -14.65 23.82
C ALA A 327 9.34 -13.69 24.08
N GLN A 328 9.66 -12.40 24.13
CA GLN A 328 8.72 -11.30 24.41
C GLN A 328 9.15 -10.04 23.67
N ILE A 329 8.17 -9.29 23.19
CA ILE A 329 8.33 -7.90 22.73
C ILE A 329 7.74 -6.97 23.79
N ASN A 330 8.54 -5.99 24.21
CA ASN A 330 8.24 -5.06 25.28
C ASN A 330 8.17 -3.62 24.76
N PHE A 331 7.49 -2.77 25.54
CA PHE A 331 7.45 -1.32 25.42
C PHE A 331 7.89 -0.71 26.77
N GLY A 332 9.14 -0.95 27.14
CA GLY A 332 9.69 -0.61 28.46
C GLY A 332 10.95 0.25 28.39
N SER A 333 11.28 0.86 29.53
CA SER A 333 12.46 1.71 29.74
C SER A 333 13.67 0.97 30.33
N SER A 334 13.54 -0.34 30.58
CA SER A 334 14.64 -1.17 31.07
C SER A 334 15.84 -1.11 30.13
N VAL A 335 17.01 -0.78 30.70
CA VAL A 335 18.29 -0.71 29.99
C VAL A 335 18.85 -2.08 29.61
N THR A 336 18.16 -3.16 29.98
CA THR A 336 18.52 -4.53 29.59
C THR A 336 17.43 -5.18 28.74
N SER A 337 16.17 -5.04 29.12
CA SER A 337 15.04 -5.82 28.58
C SER A 337 13.88 -4.98 28.08
N GLY A 338 14.10 -3.68 27.90
CA GLY A 338 13.04 -2.73 27.57
C GLY A 338 12.35 -3.01 26.23
N ALA A 339 13.06 -3.63 25.28
CA ALA A 339 12.54 -3.94 23.95
C ALA A 339 12.26 -5.44 23.74
N THR A 340 13.19 -6.32 24.11
CA THR A 340 13.00 -7.78 24.02
C THR A 340 13.45 -8.49 25.28
N TYR A 341 12.78 -9.61 25.59
CA TYR A 341 13.19 -10.51 26.66
C TYR A 341 13.33 -11.95 26.13
N HIS A 342 14.51 -12.51 26.36
CA HIS A 342 14.88 -13.90 26.08
C HIS A 342 15.50 -14.61 27.30
N GLY A 343 15.91 -13.86 28.33
CA GLY A 343 16.55 -14.32 29.55
C GLY A 343 18.04 -13.94 29.60
N GLY A 344 18.42 -13.20 30.63
CA GLY A 344 19.81 -12.93 30.99
C GLY A 344 20.53 -12.06 29.95
N VAL A 345 21.68 -12.50 29.45
CA VAL A 345 22.52 -11.70 28.52
C VAL A 345 21.95 -11.57 27.10
N THR A 346 20.82 -12.23 26.83
CA THR A 346 20.17 -12.23 25.50
C THR A 346 19.01 -11.24 25.40
N ASP A 347 18.70 -10.50 26.46
CA ASP A 347 17.72 -9.42 26.43
C ASP A 347 18.26 -8.21 25.66
N MET A 348 17.38 -7.39 25.09
CA MET A 348 17.78 -6.18 24.35
C MET A 348 16.95 -4.95 24.79
N PRO A 349 17.59 -3.79 25.04
CA PRO A 349 16.89 -2.54 25.33
C PRO A 349 16.62 -1.71 24.07
N PHE A 350 15.75 -0.71 24.23
CA PHE A 350 15.71 0.44 23.32
C PHE A 350 16.95 1.33 23.57
N LEU A 351 17.69 1.68 22.51
CA LEU A 351 18.71 2.73 22.60
C LEU A 351 18.07 4.12 22.54
N ASP A 352 17.05 4.26 21.69
CA ASP A 352 16.17 5.41 21.64
C ASP A 352 14.81 4.99 22.21
N LEU A 353 14.45 5.53 23.38
CA LEU A 353 13.17 5.21 24.00
C LEU A 353 12.01 5.69 23.12
N PRO A 354 10.94 4.90 22.97
CA PRO A 354 9.74 5.37 22.32
C PRO A 354 9.14 6.58 23.08
N VAL A 355 8.40 7.44 22.39
CA VAL A 355 7.84 8.65 23.02
C VAL A 355 6.52 8.31 23.72
N PRO A 356 6.35 8.61 25.02
CA PRO A 356 5.09 8.41 25.73
C PRO A 356 3.92 9.17 25.09
N GLY A 357 2.74 8.56 25.07
CA GLY A 357 1.51 9.16 24.54
C GLY A 357 1.44 9.26 23.01
N MET A 358 2.43 8.74 22.29
CA MET A 358 2.51 8.75 20.83
C MET A 358 2.37 7.35 20.25
N TRP A 359 1.76 7.24 19.07
CA TRP A 359 1.79 6.00 18.29
C TRP A 359 3.22 5.73 17.82
N GLN A 360 3.68 4.51 18.07
CA GLN A 360 5.01 4.04 17.71
C GLN A 360 4.87 2.74 16.92
N HIS A 361 5.60 2.63 15.81
CA HIS A 361 5.78 1.37 15.12
C HIS A 361 7.05 0.69 15.65
N ILE A 362 6.89 -0.41 16.38
CA ILE A 362 7.98 -1.19 16.93
C ILE A 362 8.12 -2.45 16.08
N ALA A 363 9.32 -2.71 15.57
CA ALA A 363 9.59 -3.91 14.79
C ALA A 363 10.83 -4.62 15.33
N VAL A 364 10.75 -5.95 15.46
CA VAL A 364 11.91 -6.78 15.82
C VAL A 364 12.04 -7.92 14.82
N THR A 365 13.22 -8.07 14.25
CA THR A 365 13.54 -9.15 13.30
C THR A 365 14.69 -9.99 13.82
N PHE A 366 14.57 -11.32 13.71
CA PHE A 366 15.63 -12.26 14.05
C PHE A 366 15.87 -13.23 12.89
N ASP A 367 17.06 -13.16 12.30
CA ASP A 367 17.44 -13.97 11.13
C ASP A 367 18.12 -15.31 11.50
N GLY A 368 18.04 -15.70 12.77
CA GLY A 368 18.72 -16.89 13.29
C GLY A 368 20.13 -16.61 13.82
N SER A 369 20.66 -15.40 13.62
CA SER A 369 21.96 -14.98 14.15
C SER A 369 21.97 -13.55 14.72
N VAL A 370 21.19 -12.64 14.14
CA VAL A 370 21.15 -11.23 14.51
C VAL A 370 19.72 -10.85 14.79
N GLU A 371 19.49 -10.32 15.99
CA GLU A 371 18.25 -9.67 16.35
C GLU A 371 18.38 -8.17 16.10
N ARG A 372 17.40 -7.56 15.45
CA ARG A 372 17.38 -6.14 15.10
C ARG A 372 16.06 -5.53 15.57
N LEU A 373 16.17 -4.43 16.30
CA LEU A 373 15.06 -3.61 16.77
C LEU A 373 14.98 -2.35 15.92
N TYR A 374 13.78 -2.03 15.44
CA TYR A 374 13.49 -0.80 14.73
C TYR A 374 12.38 -0.04 15.45
N LEU A 375 12.50 1.28 15.48
CA LEU A 375 11.50 2.21 15.97
C LEU A 375 11.12 3.15 14.82
N ASN A 376 9.83 3.16 14.47
CA ASN A 376 9.26 3.92 13.35
C ASN A 376 9.97 3.68 12.01
N GLY A 377 10.34 2.41 11.74
CA GLY A 377 11.02 2.01 10.50
C GLY A 377 12.54 2.21 10.53
N VAL A 378 13.07 2.92 11.53
CA VAL A 378 14.51 3.21 11.66
C VAL A 378 15.17 2.21 12.61
N LEU A 379 16.33 1.68 12.25
CA LEU A 379 17.11 0.77 13.12
C LEU A 379 17.46 1.48 14.43
N CYS A 380 17.00 0.92 15.55
CA CYS A 380 17.19 1.44 16.90
C CYS A 380 18.30 0.67 17.65
N ASN A 381 18.31 -0.66 17.57
CA ASN A 381 19.33 -1.50 18.21
C ASN A 381 19.53 -2.80 17.41
N GLN A 382 20.67 -3.47 17.59
CA GLN A 382 20.91 -4.80 17.06
C GLN A 382 21.96 -5.56 17.85
N GLU A 383 21.78 -6.87 17.97
CA GLU A 383 22.70 -7.73 18.70
C GLU A 383 22.85 -9.10 18.02
N ASN A 384 24.08 -9.63 18.03
CA ASN A 384 24.33 -11.01 17.65
C ASN A 384 23.95 -11.93 18.80
N LYS A 385 23.05 -12.89 18.56
CA LYS A 385 22.66 -13.87 19.57
C LYS A 385 22.23 -15.19 18.96
N THR A 386 22.29 -16.23 19.78
CA THR A 386 21.71 -17.54 19.46
C THR A 386 20.62 -17.81 20.48
N LEU A 387 19.43 -18.14 19.99
CA LEU A 387 18.26 -18.39 20.81
C LEU A 387 17.92 -19.87 20.87
N SER A 388 17.19 -20.25 21.90
CA SER A 388 16.64 -21.59 22.10
C SER A 388 15.23 -21.47 22.70
N ILE A 389 14.39 -20.70 22.01
CA ILE A 389 13.05 -20.31 22.45
C ILE A 389 12.21 -21.54 22.79
N TYR A 390 11.53 -21.52 23.93
CA TYR A 390 10.58 -22.58 24.31
C TYR A 390 9.47 -22.75 23.26
N LYS A 391 9.17 -24.00 22.93
CA LYS A 391 8.17 -24.40 21.93
C LYS A 391 6.82 -24.75 22.55
N ASN A 392 5.79 -24.85 21.71
CA ASN A 392 4.44 -25.33 22.09
C ASN A 392 3.74 -24.49 23.16
N MET A 393 3.99 -23.19 23.17
CA MET A 393 3.34 -22.23 24.07
C MET A 393 2.33 -21.38 23.31
N PRO A 394 1.18 -21.03 23.91
CA PRO A 394 0.27 -20.05 23.32
C PRO A 394 0.89 -18.65 23.31
N PHE A 395 0.35 -17.81 22.43
CA PHE A 395 0.65 -16.38 22.42
C PHE A 395 -0.19 -15.67 23.49
N TYR A 396 0.41 -14.68 24.11
CA TYR A 396 -0.25 -13.80 25.08
C TYR A 396 -0.05 -12.34 24.71
N LEU A 397 -1.12 -11.56 24.86
CA LEU A 397 -1.12 -10.12 24.68
C LEU A 397 -1.27 -9.42 26.02
N GLY A 398 -0.48 -8.37 26.23
CA GLY A 398 -0.56 -7.47 27.38
C GLY A 398 0.14 -7.96 28.66
N CYS A 399 0.85 -9.08 28.59
CA CYS A 399 1.73 -9.53 29.67
C CYS A 399 2.72 -10.61 29.21
N GLY A 400 3.80 -10.74 29.98
CA GLY A 400 4.67 -11.90 29.98
C GLY A 400 4.19 -12.99 30.94
N TYR A 401 4.67 -14.23 30.80
CA TYR A 401 4.27 -15.33 31.67
C TYR A 401 5.47 -16.11 32.21
N ARG A 402 5.62 -16.22 33.53
CA ARG A 402 6.65 -17.04 34.19
C ARG A 402 6.06 -18.36 34.66
N LEU A 403 6.84 -19.44 34.62
CA LEU A 403 6.48 -20.68 35.32
C LEU A 403 6.71 -20.51 36.83
N SER A 404 5.66 -20.68 37.63
CA SER A 404 5.68 -20.71 39.09
C SER A 404 5.10 -22.03 39.59
N GLY A 405 5.97 -22.97 39.98
CA GLY A 405 5.57 -24.34 40.31
C GLY A 405 5.01 -25.06 39.08
N SER A 406 3.76 -25.53 39.17
CA SER A 406 3.00 -26.14 38.06
C SER A 406 2.06 -25.17 37.34
N THR A 407 2.10 -23.88 37.67
CA THR A 407 1.19 -22.85 37.12
C THR A 407 1.96 -21.72 36.45
N TYR A 408 1.33 -21.00 35.53
CA TYR A 408 1.92 -19.83 34.87
C TYR A 408 1.37 -18.55 35.50
N ALA A 409 2.26 -17.65 35.92
CA ALA A 409 1.92 -16.35 36.50
C ALA A 409 2.24 -15.22 35.51
N ALA A 410 1.30 -14.29 35.34
CA ALA A 410 1.48 -13.11 34.50
C ALA A 410 2.45 -12.11 35.15
N GLU A 411 3.35 -11.54 34.36
CA GLU A 411 4.37 -10.54 34.74
C GLU A 411 4.45 -9.44 33.68
N CYS A 412 5.08 -8.30 34.01
CA CYS A 412 5.33 -7.19 33.08
C CYS A 412 4.06 -6.74 32.34
N PRO A 413 3.00 -6.36 33.07
CA PRO A 413 1.73 -5.99 32.46
C PRO A 413 1.89 -4.77 31.55
N TYR A 414 1.22 -4.79 30.39
CA TYR A 414 1.15 -3.64 29.50
C TYR A 414 -0.04 -2.76 29.84
N SER A 415 0.20 -1.46 29.97
CA SER A 415 -0.79 -0.44 30.34
C SER A 415 -1.07 0.59 29.23
N GLY A 416 -0.91 0.18 27.97
CA GLY A 416 -1.11 1.02 26.79
C GLY A 416 -2.19 0.54 25.82
N ALA A 417 -2.10 1.04 24.59
CA ALA A 417 -3.02 0.77 23.49
C ALA A 417 -2.29 0.06 22.35
N ILE A 418 -2.92 -0.99 21.80
CA ILE A 418 -2.41 -1.73 20.64
C ILE A 418 -3.37 -1.53 19.47
N ALA A 419 -2.85 -1.05 18.35
CA ALA A 419 -3.62 -0.88 17.13
C ALA A 419 -3.47 -2.04 16.15
N SER A 420 -2.26 -2.58 16.02
CA SER A 420 -2.03 -3.77 15.22
C SER A 420 -0.82 -4.57 15.69
N ILE A 421 -0.84 -5.86 15.41
CA ILE A 421 0.29 -6.79 15.57
C ILE A 421 0.39 -7.62 14.30
N ARG A 422 1.59 -7.73 13.74
CA ARG A 422 1.93 -8.76 12.74
C ARG A 422 3.08 -9.62 13.22
N VAL A 423 2.98 -10.92 13.04
CA VAL A 423 4.07 -11.87 13.29
C VAL A 423 4.33 -12.65 12.02
N TYR A 424 5.60 -12.75 11.62
CA TYR A 424 6.08 -13.54 10.49
C TYR A 424 7.03 -14.61 11.02
N ASP A 425 7.05 -15.77 10.36
CA ASP A 425 7.98 -16.86 10.65
C ASP A 425 9.28 -16.78 9.84
N TYR A 426 9.63 -15.57 9.43
CA TYR A 426 10.88 -15.22 8.77
C TYR A 426 11.32 -13.80 9.17
N ALA A 427 12.59 -13.48 8.91
CA ALA A 427 13.14 -12.16 9.17
C ALA A 427 12.89 -11.22 7.99
N LEU A 428 12.13 -10.15 8.20
CA LEU A 428 12.03 -9.03 7.26
C LEU A 428 13.36 -8.28 7.21
N SER A 429 13.70 -7.79 6.02
CA SER A 429 14.82 -6.88 5.81
C SER A 429 14.53 -5.48 6.38
N ALA A 430 15.57 -4.68 6.60
CA ALA A 430 15.42 -3.29 7.04
C ALA A 430 14.58 -2.45 6.06
N GLY A 431 14.72 -2.69 4.75
CA GLY A 431 13.93 -2.02 3.71
C GLY A 431 12.44 -2.37 3.78
N GLU A 432 12.11 -3.64 4.00
CA GLU A 432 10.72 -4.08 4.18
C GLU A 432 10.11 -3.48 5.46
N VAL A 433 10.86 -3.45 6.57
CA VAL A 433 10.40 -2.84 7.83
C VAL A 433 10.14 -1.34 7.66
N SER A 434 11.05 -0.61 6.99
CA SER A 434 10.86 0.82 6.71
C SER A 434 9.63 1.06 5.83
N ALA A 435 9.49 0.31 4.73
CA ALA A 435 8.37 0.45 3.82
C ALA A 435 7.02 0.16 4.50
N ILE A 436 6.96 -0.86 5.37
CA ILE A 436 5.75 -1.15 6.16
C ILE A 436 5.49 -0.01 7.14
N ALA A 437 6.48 0.42 7.92
CA ALA A 437 6.32 1.52 8.87
C ALA A 437 5.83 2.81 8.19
N GLU A 438 6.39 3.13 7.03
CA GLU A 438 6.02 4.30 6.22
C GLU A 438 4.60 4.16 5.68
N SER A 439 4.27 3.07 4.99
CA SER A 439 2.93 2.85 4.43
C SER A 439 1.83 2.89 5.50
N GLU A 440 2.18 2.57 6.74
CA GLU A 440 1.25 2.58 7.87
C GLU A 440 1.34 3.83 8.74
N ALA A 441 2.23 4.79 8.44
CA ALA A 441 2.40 5.97 9.26
C ALA A 441 1.15 6.87 9.21
N ASP A 442 0.67 7.27 10.40
CA ASP A 442 -0.41 8.26 10.53
C ASP A 442 0.05 9.64 10.02
N PRO A 443 -0.87 10.46 9.48
CA PRO A 443 -0.54 11.81 9.03
C PRO A 443 -0.03 12.69 10.18
N ILE A 444 0.89 13.60 9.87
CA ILE A 444 1.40 14.60 10.82
C ILE A 444 0.35 15.66 11.19
N VAL A 445 -0.59 15.94 10.28
CA VAL A 445 -1.78 16.77 10.53
C VAL A 445 -3.03 15.99 10.12
N SER A 446 -4.06 15.97 10.97
CA SER A 446 -5.33 15.28 10.71
C SER A 446 -6.51 16.06 11.27
N LEU A 447 -7.31 16.62 10.38
CA LEU A 447 -8.49 17.43 10.67
C LEU A 447 -9.73 16.78 10.06
N ASP A 448 -10.82 16.75 10.82
CA ASP A 448 -12.08 16.11 10.45
C ASP A 448 -13.27 16.92 11.02
N ALA A 449 -13.93 17.70 10.16
CA ALA A 449 -15.03 18.59 10.53
C ALA A 449 -16.28 17.79 10.89
N GLY A 450 -16.39 16.53 10.45
CA GLY A 450 -17.47 15.62 10.82
C GLY A 450 -17.56 15.37 12.33
N ARG A 451 -16.46 15.60 13.06
CA ARG A 451 -16.38 15.43 14.53
C ARG A 451 -16.70 16.70 15.31
N LEU A 452 -16.82 17.83 14.63
CA LEU A 452 -17.08 19.11 15.27
C LEU A 452 -18.59 19.32 15.47
N ALA A 453 -18.92 20.05 16.53
CA ALA A 453 -20.26 20.59 16.68
C ALA A 453 -20.48 21.69 15.63
N GLU A 454 -21.74 21.86 15.20
CA GLU A 454 -22.10 22.97 14.31
C GLU A 454 -21.96 24.30 15.05
N GLY A 455 -21.63 25.36 14.30
CA GLY A 455 -21.36 26.70 14.81
C GLY A 455 -19.91 27.15 14.64
N SER A 456 -19.59 28.34 15.13
CA SER A 456 -18.28 28.96 14.98
C SER A 456 -17.15 28.17 15.64
N ILE A 457 -16.02 28.05 14.97
CA ILE A 457 -14.84 27.33 15.46
C ILE A 457 -13.62 28.24 15.63
N SER A 458 -13.42 28.73 16.86
CA SER A 458 -12.22 29.51 17.21
C SER A 458 -10.97 28.65 17.40
N SER A 459 -11.14 27.33 17.56
CA SER A 459 -10.04 26.37 17.60
C SER A 459 -10.45 25.01 17.04
N TRP A 460 -9.54 24.39 16.30
CA TRP A 460 -9.69 23.05 15.73
C TRP A 460 -8.49 22.18 16.10
N ALA A 461 -8.72 21.19 16.96
CA ALA A 461 -7.67 20.27 17.41
C ALA A 461 -7.08 19.46 16.25
N ASN A 462 -5.75 19.41 16.17
CA ASN A 462 -5.04 18.55 15.24
C ASN A 462 -4.92 17.14 15.84
N ASN A 463 -5.48 16.15 15.16
CA ASN A 463 -5.43 14.75 15.56
C ASN A 463 -4.31 13.97 14.87
N GLY A 464 -3.41 14.66 14.15
CA GLY A 464 -2.22 14.06 13.54
C GLY A 464 -1.06 13.94 14.53
N ARG A 465 0.04 13.32 14.08
CA ARG A 465 1.23 13.05 14.90
C ARG A 465 1.87 14.29 15.52
N LEU A 466 1.69 15.49 14.97
CA LEU A 466 2.21 16.72 15.58
C LEU A 466 1.40 17.19 16.80
N GLY A 467 0.15 16.72 16.96
CA GLY A 467 -0.77 17.25 17.96
C GLY A 467 -0.99 18.76 17.79
N GLY A 468 -1.33 19.44 18.89
CA GLY A 468 -1.63 20.87 18.89
C GLY A 468 -3.01 21.19 18.28
N ALA A 469 -3.21 22.44 17.88
CA ALA A 469 -4.46 22.90 17.31
C ALA A 469 -4.24 24.00 16.27
N PHE A 470 -5.28 24.30 15.52
CA PHE A 470 -5.40 25.53 14.73
C PHE A 470 -6.32 26.50 15.49
N TYR A 471 -6.02 27.79 15.49
CA TYR A 471 -6.84 28.81 16.14
C TYR A 471 -7.09 29.99 15.21
N SER A 472 -8.23 30.62 15.37
CA SER A 472 -8.60 31.84 14.64
C SER A 472 -7.79 33.02 15.16
N GLU A 473 -7.16 33.77 14.24
CA GLU A 473 -6.53 35.05 14.53
C GLU A 473 -7.41 36.23 14.10
N LEU A 474 -8.14 36.09 12.99
CA LEU A 474 -9.14 37.04 12.49
C LEU A 474 -10.15 36.28 11.61
N GLY A 475 -11.43 36.66 11.71
CA GLY A 475 -12.53 35.85 11.15
C GLY A 475 -12.70 34.53 11.90
N VAL A 476 -13.90 33.96 11.95
CA VAL A 476 -14.14 32.69 12.64
C VAL A 476 -14.94 31.77 11.72
N PRO A 477 -14.29 30.73 11.15
CA PRO A 477 -14.97 29.76 10.31
C PRO A 477 -16.16 29.13 11.04
N VAL A 478 -17.15 28.70 10.29
CA VAL A 478 -18.37 28.07 10.82
C VAL A 478 -18.43 26.61 10.39
N VAL A 479 -18.68 25.72 11.33
CA VAL A 479 -19.01 24.33 11.02
C VAL A 479 -20.50 24.24 10.72
N GLU A 480 -20.83 23.79 9.52
CA GLU A 480 -22.20 23.61 9.06
C GLU A 480 -22.33 22.40 8.15
N ASN A 481 -23.57 21.93 7.95
CA ASN A 481 -23.84 20.86 6.99
C ASN A 481 -23.95 21.42 5.57
N ILE A 482 -23.13 20.90 4.66
CA ILE A 482 -23.19 21.17 3.23
C ILE A 482 -23.52 19.86 2.53
N GLY A 483 -24.78 19.73 2.10
CA GLY A 483 -25.33 18.42 1.75
C GLY A 483 -25.41 17.53 2.99
N ARG A 484 -24.72 16.38 3.00
CA ARG A 484 -24.68 15.47 4.17
C ARG A 484 -23.33 15.40 4.88
N LEU A 485 -22.39 16.26 4.52
CA LEU A 485 -21.11 16.38 5.21
C LEU A 485 -21.07 17.68 5.99
N LYS A 486 -20.46 17.63 7.17
CA LYS A 486 -20.06 18.87 7.85
C LYS A 486 -18.80 19.42 7.20
N GLY A 487 -18.81 20.70 6.88
CA GLY A 487 -17.64 21.46 6.46
C GLY A 487 -17.33 22.52 7.49
N ALA A 488 -16.04 22.78 7.74
CA ALA A 488 -15.60 24.05 8.29
C ALA A 488 -15.54 25.05 7.13
N THR A 489 -16.54 25.94 7.06
CA THR A 489 -16.72 26.94 6.00
C THR A 489 -15.96 28.21 6.34
N PHE A 490 -15.18 28.68 5.37
CA PHE A 490 -14.44 29.93 5.39
C PHE A 490 -15.12 30.89 4.41
N ASP A 491 -15.29 32.15 4.81
CA ASP A 491 -16.02 33.16 4.02
C ASP A 491 -15.14 34.04 3.11
N GLY A 492 -13.85 33.70 2.98
CA GLY A 492 -12.85 34.52 2.28
C GLY A 492 -12.25 35.64 3.13
N ALA A 493 -12.68 35.80 4.39
CA ALA A 493 -12.04 36.65 5.40
C ALA A 493 -11.58 35.84 6.62
N ASP A 494 -12.02 34.60 6.76
CA ASP A 494 -11.62 33.67 7.81
C ASP A 494 -10.27 32.98 7.56
N TRP A 495 -9.49 32.75 8.62
CA TRP A 495 -8.36 31.81 8.59
C TRP A 495 -8.02 31.26 9.97
N LEU A 496 -7.29 30.14 9.99
CA LEU A 496 -6.77 29.54 11.21
C LEU A 496 -5.25 29.34 11.13
N ARG A 497 -4.56 29.54 12.25
CA ARG A 497 -3.12 29.32 12.39
C ARG A 497 -2.83 28.18 13.35
N SER A 498 -1.88 27.33 13.01
CA SER A 498 -1.42 26.25 13.91
C SER A 498 -0.64 26.76 15.13
N THR A 499 -0.76 26.04 16.24
CA THR A 499 0.05 26.25 17.46
C THR A 499 1.45 25.64 17.36
N PHE A 500 1.74 24.90 16.29
CA PHE A 500 3.01 24.23 16.06
C PHE A 500 3.73 24.86 14.86
N ILE A 501 5.06 24.69 14.84
CA ILE A 501 5.87 24.99 13.67
C ILE A 501 5.96 23.74 12.81
N VAL A 502 5.93 23.95 11.50
CA VAL A 502 5.99 22.86 10.53
C VAL A 502 7.36 22.18 10.61
N PRO A 503 7.42 20.83 10.69
CA PRO A 503 8.69 20.12 10.86
C PRO A 503 9.54 20.22 9.60
N THR A 504 10.86 20.10 9.77
CA THR A 504 11.80 20.17 8.65
C THR A 504 11.61 19.07 7.62
N SER A 505 10.94 17.97 7.98
CA SER A 505 10.65 16.83 7.10
C SER A 505 9.79 17.20 5.88
N ILE A 506 8.99 18.27 5.94
CA ILE A 506 8.15 18.74 4.81
C ILE A 506 8.56 20.13 4.30
N THR A 507 9.80 20.55 4.60
CA THR A 507 10.40 21.81 4.14
C THR A 507 11.65 21.54 3.32
N GLY A 508 12.30 22.57 2.78
CA GLY A 508 13.40 22.44 1.84
C GLY A 508 12.93 21.68 0.60
N ASN A 509 13.65 20.61 0.26
CA ASN A 509 13.26 19.65 -0.79
C ASN A 509 12.71 18.33 -0.21
N GLY A 510 12.18 18.36 1.02
CA GLY A 510 11.60 17.20 1.69
C GLY A 510 10.35 16.69 0.99
N GLN A 511 10.11 15.38 1.11
CA GLN A 511 8.93 14.72 0.56
C GLN A 511 7.69 14.94 1.44
N TRP A 512 6.51 15.00 0.83
CA TRP A 512 5.25 15.19 1.55
C TRP A 512 4.04 14.77 0.71
N SER A 513 2.91 14.61 1.39
CA SER A 513 1.59 14.49 0.74
C SER A 513 0.54 15.27 1.50
N VAL A 514 -0.35 15.94 0.78
CA VAL A 514 -1.54 16.60 1.32
C VAL A 514 -2.76 15.96 0.70
N HIS A 515 -3.66 15.44 1.53
CA HIS A 515 -4.95 14.92 1.11
C HIS A 515 -6.05 15.75 1.77
N MET A 516 -7.00 16.23 0.97
CA MET A 516 -8.09 17.07 1.45
C MET A 516 -9.41 16.66 0.81
N ARG A 517 -10.49 16.76 1.60
CA ARG A 517 -11.87 16.73 1.09
C ARG A 517 -12.45 18.12 1.27
N VAL A 518 -12.69 18.78 0.16
CA VAL A 518 -13.01 20.20 0.08
C VAL A 518 -14.23 20.43 -0.81
N TYR A 519 -14.98 21.47 -0.50
CA TYR A 519 -16.11 21.96 -1.27
C TYR A 519 -15.86 23.44 -1.52
N ASN A 520 -16.17 23.90 -2.72
CA ASN A 520 -16.12 25.32 -3.03
C ASN A 520 -17.33 25.70 -3.87
N PRO A 521 -18.22 26.60 -3.41
CA PRO A 521 -19.45 26.93 -4.14
C PRO A 521 -19.17 27.58 -5.50
N GLU A 522 -18.09 28.35 -5.62
CA GLU A 522 -17.62 28.99 -6.84
C GLU A 522 -16.09 28.99 -6.85
N PHE A 523 -15.44 29.12 -8.01
CA PHE A 523 -13.98 29.17 -8.07
C PHE A 523 -13.47 30.58 -8.34
N ALA A 524 -12.58 31.08 -7.47
CA ALA A 524 -11.63 32.10 -7.87
C ALA A 524 -10.42 31.47 -8.59
N ALA A 525 -9.55 32.31 -9.16
CA ALA A 525 -8.34 31.85 -9.85
C ALA A 525 -7.42 31.06 -8.91
N GLU A 526 -7.22 31.59 -7.70
CA GLU A 526 -6.37 31.00 -6.66
C GLU A 526 -7.09 31.12 -5.32
N GLU A 527 -7.25 30.02 -4.59
CA GLU A 527 -7.85 29.99 -3.26
C GLU A 527 -7.09 29.01 -2.37
N ALA A 528 -6.42 29.51 -1.34
CA ALA A 528 -5.48 28.73 -0.55
C ALA A 528 -6.17 27.99 0.60
N VAL A 529 -6.30 26.67 0.46
CA VAL A 529 -6.92 25.81 1.49
C VAL A 529 -5.97 25.64 2.67
N VAL A 530 -4.69 25.34 2.39
CA VAL A 530 -3.64 25.16 3.39
C VAL A 530 -2.31 25.71 2.88
N SER A 531 -1.53 26.34 3.77
CA SER A 531 -0.18 26.85 3.47
C SER A 531 0.77 26.63 4.65
N TRP A 532 2.07 26.47 4.39
CA TRP A 532 3.09 26.25 5.44
C TRP A 532 4.45 26.92 5.17
N ALA A 533 4.50 27.84 4.22
CA ALA A 533 5.62 28.74 4.02
C ALA A 533 5.14 30.08 3.44
N ALA A 534 5.99 31.10 3.49
CA ALA A 534 5.62 32.45 3.08
C ALA A 534 5.73 32.65 1.56
N ARG A 535 4.81 33.45 1.01
CA ARG A 535 4.84 34.00 -0.34
C ARG A 535 5.80 35.20 -0.42
N GLY A 536 6.23 35.50 -1.65
CA GLY A 536 7.06 36.68 -1.97
C GLY A 536 8.56 36.43 -1.91
N GLY A 537 9.00 35.21 -1.58
CA GLY A 537 10.38 34.76 -1.66
C GLY A 537 10.80 34.28 -3.06
N GLU A 538 11.96 33.65 -3.13
CA GLU A 538 12.46 32.99 -4.36
C GLU A 538 11.53 31.84 -4.79
N TYR A 539 11.56 31.47 -6.08
CA TYR A 539 10.78 30.32 -6.56
C TYR A 539 11.13 29.05 -5.80
N GLY A 540 10.11 28.32 -5.35
CA GLY A 540 10.25 27.07 -4.61
C GLY A 540 10.30 27.26 -3.10
N THR A 541 10.29 28.50 -2.61
CA THR A 541 10.34 28.81 -1.16
C THR A 541 8.97 28.87 -0.48
N ASN A 542 7.89 29.00 -1.27
CA ASN A 542 6.50 28.94 -0.83
C ASN A 542 5.98 27.50 -0.86
N ALA A 543 4.95 27.20 -0.07
CA ALA A 543 4.20 25.97 -0.14
C ALA A 543 2.74 26.22 0.27
N GLN A 544 1.85 26.09 -0.71
CA GLN A 544 0.41 26.20 -0.52
C GLN A 544 -0.33 25.26 -1.47
N ILE A 545 -1.39 24.63 -0.96
CA ILE A 545 -2.33 23.83 -1.74
C ILE A 545 -3.59 24.65 -1.93
N ASN A 546 -3.94 24.83 -3.19
CA ASN A 546 -5.03 25.67 -3.65
C ASN A 546 -6.23 24.82 -4.12
N TYR A 547 -7.40 25.45 -4.19
CA TYR A 547 -8.61 24.87 -4.77
C TYR A 547 -9.36 25.92 -5.61
N GLY A 548 -8.66 26.43 -6.63
CA GLY A 548 -9.16 27.40 -7.61
C GLY A 548 -9.17 26.87 -9.05
N ASN A 549 -9.39 27.76 -10.03
CA ASN A 549 -9.52 27.41 -11.45
C ASN A 549 -8.39 27.95 -12.36
N SER A 550 -7.36 28.59 -11.79
CA SER A 550 -6.19 29.01 -12.57
C SER A 550 -5.51 27.79 -13.21
N PRO A 551 -5.24 27.81 -14.53
CA PRO A 551 -4.54 26.71 -15.18
C PRO A 551 -3.07 26.61 -14.75
N ILE A 552 -2.54 27.63 -14.07
CA ILE A 552 -1.14 27.72 -13.66
C ILE A 552 -0.98 27.51 -12.16
N SER A 553 -1.90 27.99 -11.34
CA SER A 553 -1.75 28.03 -9.87
C SER A 553 -2.98 27.55 -9.09
N GLY A 554 -3.99 27.04 -9.79
CA GLY A 554 -5.27 26.68 -9.19
C GLY A 554 -5.18 25.52 -8.19
N ALA A 555 -4.16 24.66 -8.30
CA ALA A 555 -4.00 23.48 -7.46
C ALA A 555 -2.85 23.61 -6.44
N VAL A 556 -1.71 24.15 -6.86
CA VAL A 556 -0.51 24.31 -6.01
C VAL A 556 0.18 25.60 -6.43
N ALA A 557 0.80 26.29 -5.47
CA ALA A 557 1.77 27.31 -5.84
C ALA A 557 3.01 27.36 -4.93
N HIS A 558 4.15 27.41 -5.60
CA HIS A 558 5.50 27.46 -5.03
C HIS A 558 6.26 28.72 -5.45
N GLY A 559 5.66 29.53 -6.34
CA GLY A 559 6.20 30.74 -6.93
C GLY A 559 6.60 30.54 -8.39
N GLY A 560 5.96 31.29 -9.29
CA GLY A 560 6.38 31.44 -10.67
C GLY A 560 6.20 30.17 -11.50
N ALA A 561 7.27 29.71 -12.15
CA ALA A 561 7.22 28.54 -13.05
C ALA A 561 7.05 27.20 -12.32
N LEU A 562 7.01 27.20 -10.99
CA LEU A 562 6.84 26.00 -10.18
C LEU A 562 5.39 25.76 -9.74
N ASP A 563 4.48 26.67 -10.05
CA ASP A 563 3.05 26.56 -9.74
C ASP A 563 2.38 25.51 -10.63
N MET A 564 1.30 24.88 -10.15
CA MET A 564 0.52 23.91 -10.92
C MET A 564 -0.99 24.20 -10.83
N GLY A 565 -1.67 24.09 -11.98
CA GLY A 565 -3.13 24.00 -12.05
C GLY A 565 -3.61 22.53 -12.11
N PHE A 566 -4.94 22.33 -12.08
CA PHE A 566 -5.52 20.98 -12.13
C PHE A 566 -5.55 20.36 -13.55
N GLY A 567 -5.23 21.12 -14.59
CA GLY A 567 -5.24 20.65 -15.98
C GLY A 567 -6.60 20.06 -16.39
N THR A 568 -6.59 18.90 -17.05
CA THR A 568 -7.82 18.18 -17.44
C THR A 568 -8.57 17.54 -16.27
N SER A 569 -7.99 17.57 -15.06
CA SER A 569 -8.59 17.03 -13.83
C SER A 569 -9.22 18.12 -12.97
N GLN A 570 -9.60 19.26 -13.56
CA GLN A 570 -10.22 20.38 -12.85
C GLN A 570 -11.43 19.92 -12.01
N PRO A 571 -11.42 20.20 -10.69
CA PRO A 571 -12.59 20.02 -9.83
C PRO A 571 -13.80 20.84 -10.29
N SER A 572 -15.01 20.38 -9.98
CA SER A 572 -16.29 21.06 -10.24
C SER A 572 -16.74 21.85 -9.01
N ALA A 573 -17.19 23.08 -9.24
CA ALA A 573 -17.75 23.91 -8.18
C ALA A 573 -19.06 23.32 -7.66
N GLY A 574 -19.38 23.59 -6.40
CA GLY A 574 -20.61 23.11 -5.76
C GLY A 574 -20.64 21.61 -5.46
N VAL A 575 -19.49 20.92 -5.50
CA VAL A 575 -19.40 19.48 -5.23
C VAL A 575 -18.28 19.21 -4.23
N TRP A 576 -18.52 18.31 -3.27
CA TRP A 576 -17.46 17.79 -2.41
C TRP A 576 -16.52 16.93 -3.25
N GLN A 577 -15.23 17.26 -3.25
CA GLN A 577 -14.24 16.45 -3.93
C GLN A 577 -13.01 16.21 -3.07
N MET A 578 -12.35 15.09 -3.36
CA MET A 578 -11.07 14.76 -2.77
C MET A 578 -9.95 15.21 -3.69
N VAL A 579 -8.99 15.93 -3.13
CA VAL A 579 -7.74 16.29 -3.81
C VAL A 579 -6.59 15.74 -3.00
N THR A 580 -5.66 15.06 -3.67
CA THR A 580 -4.38 14.67 -3.08
C THR A 580 -3.25 15.27 -3.91
N VAL A 581 -2.30 15.93 -3.26
CA VAL A 581 -1.05 16.37 -3.86
C VAL A 581 0.09 15.63 -3.19
N THR A 582 1.04 15.09 -3.97
CA THR A 582 2.21 14.38 -3.45
C THR A 582 3.48 14.93 -4.07
N PHE A 583 4.54 15.11 -3.29
CA PHE A 583 5.87 15.47 -3.77
C PHE A 583 6.90 14.50 -3.18
N ASP A 584 7.68 13.84 -4.03
CA ASP A 584 8.68 12.83 -3.63
C ASP A 584 10.12 13.36 -3.54
N GLY A 585 10.29 14.68 -3.56
CA GLY A 585 11.60 15.34 -3.66
C GLY A 585 12.05 15.60 -5.09
N ILE A 586 11.32 15.07 -6.09
CA ILE A 586 11.61 15.27 -7.52
C ILE A 586 10.32 15.62 -8.27
N THR A 587 9.28 14.81 -8.12
CA THR A 587 8.05 14.91 -8.90
C THR A 587 6.87 15.27 -8.00
N GLU A 588 6.16 16.33 -8.36
CA GLU A 588 4.88 16.72 -7.79
C GLU A 588 3.73 16.13 -8.63
N ARG A 589 2.72 15.56 -7.97
CA ARG A 589 1.59 14.87 -8.61
C ARG A 589 0.28 15.29 -7.96
N ILE A 590 -0.73 15.56 -8.78
CA ILE A 590 -2.07 15.92 -8.35
C ILE A 590 -3.02 14.77 -8.65
N TYR A 591 -3.92 14.46 -7.72
CA TYR A 591 -4.99 13.49 -7.87
C TYR A 591 -6.32 14.13 -7.49
N VAL A 592 -7.36 13.85 -8.26
CA VAL A 592 -8.73 14.30 -7.96
C VAL A 592 -9.64 13.08 -7.93
N ASN A 593 -10.35 12.87 -6.81
CA ASN A 593 -11.22 11.73 -6.57
C ASN A 593 -10.53 10.38 -6.82
N GLY A 594 -9.30 10.23 -6.31
CA GLY A 594 -8.47 9.02 -6.48
C GLY A 594 -7.78 8.91 -7.85
N LYS A 595 -8.24 9.65 -8.86
CA LYS A 595 -7.70 9.58 -10.23
C LYS A 595 -6.48 10.49 -10.40
N SER A 596 -5.46 9.98 -11.09
CA SER A 596 -4.25 10.74 -11.42
C SER A 596 -4.55 11.92 -12.36
N GLY A 597 -4.02 13.09 -12.01
CA GLY A 597 -4.05 14.32 -12.78
C GLY A 597 -2.64 14.77 -13.21
N PRO A 598 -2.37 16.08 -13.28
CA PRO A 598 -1.08 16.63 -13.69
C PRO A 598 0.10 16.16 -12.82
N THR A 599 1.26 16.09 -13.45
CA THR A 599 2.54 15.74 -12.82
C THR A 599 3.64 16.63 -13.38
N GLU A 600 4.55 17.09 -12.52
CA GLU A 600 5.70 17.89 -12.94
C GLU A 600 6.93 17.60 -12.08
N ASP A 601 8.09 17.51 -12.72
CA ASP A 601 9.37 17.46 -12.02
C ASP A 601 9.80 18.87 -11.62
N LYS A 602 10.16 19.04 -10.35
CA LYS A 602 10.60 20.31 -9.78
C LYS A 602 11.54 20.10 -8.59
N THR A 603 12.38 21.10 -8.33
CA THR A 603 13.19 21.18 -7.11
C THR A 603 12.61 22.27 -6.24
N LEU A 604 12.26 21.92 -5.00
CA LEU A 604 11.73 22.87 -4.02
C LEU A 604 12.80 23.24 -2.98
N ASN A 605 12.60 24.39 -2.35
CA ASN A 605 13.40 24.86 -1.23
C ASN A 605 12.49 25.57 -0.22
N ILE A 606 11.42 24.87 0.19
CA ILE A 606 10.35 25.41 1.03
C ILE A 606 10.96 25.97 2.32
N THR A 607 10.66 27.23 2.65
CA THR A 607 11.31 27.88 3.79
C THR A 607 10.87 27.23 5.11
N PRO A 608 11.80 26.80 5.99
CA PRO A 608 11.45 26.21 7.28
C PRO A 608 11.08 27.25 8.33
N GLY A 609 10.57 26.79 9.48
CA GLY A 609 10.34 27.64 10.66
C GLY A 609 9.02 28.39 10.68
N PHE A 610 8.12 28.11 9.74
CA PHE A 610 6.80 28.72 9.65
C PHE A 610 5.71 27.85 10.31
N PRO A 611 4.66 28.47 10.89
CA PRO A 611 3.44 27.75 11.23
C PRO A 611 2.68 27.36 9.95
N MET A 612 1.78 26.39 10.08
CA MET A 612 0.78 26.06 9.06
C MET A 612 -0.47 26.94 9.22
N PHE A 613 -1.08 27.34 8.11
CA PHE A 613 -2.32 28.11 8.05
C PHE A 613 -3.40 27.38 7.23
N LEU A 614 -4.67 27.58 7.60
CA LEU A 614 -5.85 27.14 6.88
C LEU A 614 -6.68 28.35 6.46
N GLY A 615 -7.27 28.30 5.26
CA GLY A 615 -8.15 29.37 4.78
C GLY A 615 -7.45 30.57 4.15
N SER A 616 -6.11 30.65 4.24
CA SER A 616 -5.33 31.66 3.53
C SER A 616 -3.87 31.24 3.33
N ALA A 617 -3.22 31.86 2.35
CA ALA A 617 -1.77 31.93 2.21
C ALA A 617 -1.21 33.29 2.63
N PHE A 618 0.06 33.32 3.04
CA PHE A 618 0.64 34.46 3.74
C PHE A 618 1.96 34.93 3.14
N ALA A 619 2.17 36.23 3.06
CA ALA A 619 3.50 36.82 2.97
C ALA A 619 4.08 37.05 4.38
N TYR A 620 5.40 37.17 4.49
CA TYR A 620 6.08 37.49 5.74
C TYR A 620 7.12 38.60 5.52
N ASP A 621 6.98 39.69 6.27
CA ASP A 621 7.86 40.87 6.16
C ASP A 621 9.02 40.87 7.17
N GLY A 622 9.18 39.79 7.94
CA GLY A 622 10.13 39.69 9.04
C GLY A 622 9.52 39.97 10.41
N THR A 623 8.30 40.52 10.47
CA THR A 623 7.62 40.91 11.71
C THR A 623 6.20 40.37 11.83
N ALA A 624 5.44 40.29 10.73
CA ALA A 624 4.05 39.89 10.73
C ALA A 624 3.70 38.98 9.54
N PHE A 625 2.70 38.12 9.76
CA PHE A 625 2.06 37.33 8.72
C PHE A 625 0.95 38.14 8.07
N ILE A 626 1.04 38.33 6.76
CA ILE A 626 0.08 39.13 5.99
C ILE A 626 -0.68 38.18 5.05
N PRO A 627 -2.00 37.98 5.23
CA PRO A 627 -2.77 37.11 4.34
C PRO A 627 -2.86 37.73 2.94
N THR A 628 -2.85 36.89 1.92
CA THR A 628 -2.72 37.33 0.51
C THR A 628 -3.65 36.63 -0.46
N VAL A 629 -4.00 35.37 -0.19
CA VAL A 629 -4.92 34.57 -1.01
C VAL A 629 -5.83 33.83 -0.06
N PHE A 630 -7.12 34.08 -0.16
CA PHE A 630 -8.13 33.60 0.77
C PHE A 630 -8.92 32.45 0.15
N PHE A 631 -9.43 31.56 0.99
CA PHE A 631 -10.33 30.48 0.60
C PHE A 631 -11.74 30.80 1.07
N SER A 632 -12.70 30.65 0.16
CA SER A 632 -14.12 30.95 0.38
C SER A 632 -15.02 29.70 0.30
N GLY A 633 -14.45 28.54 0.62
CA GLY A 633 -15.14 27.25 0.61
C GLY A 633 -15.08 26.54 1.96
N SER A 634 -15.28 25.23 1.94
CA SER A 634 -15.43 24.42 3.15
C SER A 634 -14.51 23.20 3.15
N ILE A 635 -13.88 22.94 4.30
CA ILE A 635 -12.99 21.80 4.51
C ILE A 635 -13.72 20.75 5.35
N ASN A 636 -13.94 19.55 4.81
CA ASN A 636 -14.44 18.42 5.59
C ASN A 636 -13.29 17.64 6.24
N GLN A 637 -12.25 17.33 5.47
CA GLN A 637 -11.06 16.65 5.96
C GLN A 637 -9.79 17.26 5.38
N LEU A 638 -8.74 17.28 6.20
CA LEU A 638 -7.36 17.59 5.77
C LEU A 638 -6.39 16.64 6.46
N LYS A 639 -5.53 16.00 5.68
CA LYS A 639 -4.44 15.15 6.14
C LYS A 639 -3.14 15.60 5.49
N VAL A 640 -2.09 15.79 6.28
CA VAL A 640 -0.74 16.09 5.80
C VAL A 640 0.20 14.98 6.25
N PHE A 641 1.02 14.47 5.35
CA PHE A 641 2.00 13.42 5.58
C PHE A 641 3.40 13.95 5.25
N ASP A 642 4.40 13.54 6.03
CA ASP A 642 5.82 13.77 5.76
C ASP A 642 6.47 12.66 4.93
N ARG A 643 5.65 12.06 4.06
CA ARG A 643 6.02 11.04 3.08
C ARG A 643 5.12 11.13 1.86
N VAL A 644 5.49 10.40 0.82
CA VAL A 644 4.69 10.23 -0.39
C VAL A 644 3.62 9.16 -0.14
N LEU A 645 2.36 9.47 -0.46
CA LEU A 645 1.31 8.47 -0.58
C LEU A 645 1.40 7.81 -1.96
N SER A 646 1.36 6.48 -2.00
CA SER A 646 1.25 5.74 -3.24
C SER A 646 -0.12 5.94 -3.91
N ALA A 647 -0.21 5.71 -5.22
CA ALA A 647 -1.47 5.76 -5.95
C ALA A 647 -2.54 4.82 -5.35
N THR A 648 -2.12 3.64 -4.85
CA THR A 648 -3.02 2.70 -4.17
C THR A 648 -3.54 3.25 -2.84
N GLU A 649 -2.68 3.88 -2.02
CA GLU A 649 -3.11 4.53 -0.79
C GLU A 649 -4.08 5.69 -1.06
N ILE A 650 -3.83 6.46 -2.12
CA ILE A 650 -4.72 7.55 -2.56
C ILE A 650 -6.05 6.99 -3.04
N GLN A 651 -6.02 5.93 -3.84
CA GLN A 651 -7.23 5.24 -4.28
C GLN A 651 -7.97 4.64 -3.09
N ASN A 652 -7.28 4.13 -2.07
CA ASN A 652 -7.90 3.63 -0.83
C ASN A 652 -8.51 4.75 0.01
N LEU A 653 -7.86 5.90 0.12
CA LEU A 653 -8.44 7.09 0.77
C LEU A 653 -9.74 7.52 0.07
N TYR A 654 -9.80 7.37 -1.26
CA TYR A 654 -11.02 7.59 -2.04
C TYR A 654 -12.04 6.45 -1.93
N SER A 655 -11.65 5.18 -2.05
CA SER A 655 -12.57 4.03 -2.09
C SER A 655 -13.13 3.66 -0.72
N THR A 656 -12.36 3.83 0.36
CA THR A 656 -12.91 3.75 1.74
C THR A 656 -13.93 4.86 2.02
N SER A 657 -13.98 5.87 1.15
CA SER A 657 -14.99 6.92 1.15
C SER A 657 -16.19 6.65 0.22
N LEU A 658 -16.21 5.53 -0.52
CA LEU A 658 -17.38 5.05 -1.27
C LEU A 658 -18.19 4.05 -0.44
N THR A 659 -19.45 3.83 -0.85
CA THR A 659 -20.32 2.80 -0.24
C THR A 659 -20.38 1.63 -1.20
N LYS A 660 -19.89 0.46 -0.77
CA LYS A 660 -19.96 -0.77 -1.56
C LYS A 660 -21.37 -1.33 -1.55
N VAL A 661 -22.00 -1.41 -2.71
CA VAL A 661 -23.37 -1.88 -2.88
C VAL A 661 -23.32 -3.20 -3.66
N MET A 662 -23.88 -4.27 -3.13
CA MET A 662 -24.02 -5.55 -3.84
C MET A 662 -25.46 -5.72 -4.33
N PRO A 663 -25.73 -5.56 -5.63
CA PRO A 663 -26.99 -5.99 -6.23
C PRO A 663 -27.02 -7.53 -6.27
N LEU A 664 -27.83 -8.15 -5.42
CA LEU A 664 -27.89 -9.60 -5.23
C LEU A 664 -29.25 -10.14 -5.66
N GLY A 665 -29.28 -11.12 -6.55
CA GLY A 665 -30.56 -11.70 -6.97
C GLY A 665 -30.50 -12.68 -8.12
N ASP A 666 -31.62 -12.78 -8.85
CA ASP A 666 -31.78 -13.66 -10.00
C ASP A 666 -31.67 -12.91 -11.35
N SER A 667 -32.37 -13.39 -12.38
CA SER A 667 -32.40 -12.79 -13.73
C SER A 667 -32.91 -11.36 -13.75
N ILE A 668 -33.70 -10.95 -12.75
CA ILE A 668 -34.21 -9.58 -12.64
C ILE A 668 -33.10 -8.63 -12.18
N THR A 669 -32.19 -9.08 -11.30
CA THR A 669 -31.00 -8.30 -10.91
C THR A 669 -29.92 -8.30 -11.98
N ASP A 670 -29.73 -9.44 -12.67
CA ASP A 670 -28.87 -9.53 -13.86
C ASP A 670 -29.34 -8.57 -14.97
N GLY A 671 -30.65 -8.39 -15.14
CA GLY A 671 -31.21 -7.64 -16.26
C GLY A 671 -31.25 -8.49 -17.52
N TYR A 672 -31.71 -9.74 -17.42
CA TYR A 672 -31.65 -10.75 -18.48
C TYR A 672 -32.05 -10.25 -19.88
N ASN A 673 -33.15 -9.51 -19.99
CA ASN A 673 -33.67 -8.95 -21.25
C ASN A 673 -33.26 -7.49 -21.51
N VAL A 674 -32.65 -6.83 -20.53
CA VAL A 674 -32.17 -5.45 -20.58
C VAL A 674 -30.84 -5.41 -19.81
N PRO A 675 -29.68 -5.64 -20.45
CA PRO A 675 -28.40 -5.76 -19.75
C PRO A 675 -28.15 -4.58 -18.81
N GLY A 676 -27.93 -4.85 -17.53
CA GLY A 676 -27.83 -3.82 -16.47
C GLY A 676 -29.11 -3.61 -15.67
N GLY A 677 -30.28 -3.89 -16.25
CA GLY A 677 -31.59 -3.81 -15.61
C GLY A 677 -31.80 -2.51 -14.85
N TYR A 678 -32.27 -2.62 -13.60
CA TYR A 678 -32.51 -1.46 -12.73
C TYR A 678 -31.22 -0.75 -12.29
N ARG A 679 -30.05 -1.41 -12.37
CA ARG A 679 -28.77 -0.85 -11.91
C ARG A 679 -28.38 0.37 -12.72
N ILE A 680 -28.81 0.43 -13.99
CA ILE A 680 -28.60 1.59 -14.87
C ILE A 680 -29.27 2.84 -14.31
N LYS A 681 -30.58 2.75 -14.03
CA LYS A 681 -31.33 3.88 -13.50
C LYS A 681 -30.84 4.27 -12.11
N LEU A 682 -30.61 3.29 -11.23
CA LEU A 682 -30.07 3.52 -9.90
C LEU A 682 -28.72 4.25 -9.95
N TRP A 683 -27.77 3.80 -10.78
CA TRP A 683 -26.48 4.48 -10.95
C TRP A 683 -26.67 5.94 -11.37
N ASN A 684 -27.49 6.17 -12.40
CA ASN A 684 -27.72 7.52 -12.91
C ASN A 684 -28.36 8.44 -11.86
N ASP A 685 -29.29 7.95 -11.05
CA ASP A 685 -29.90 8.74 -9.98
C ASP A 685 -28.90 9.06 -8.86
N VAL A 686 -28.04 8.10 -8.50
CA VAL A 686 -26.97 8.28 -7.51
C VAL A 686 -26.00 9.35 -7.97
N ILE A 687 -25.50 9.25 -9.20
CA ILE A 687 -24.57 10.24 -9.76
C ILE A 687 -25.26 11.60 -9.93
N SER A 688 -26.51 11.63 -10.41
CA SER A 688 -27.28 12.88 -10.55
C SER A 688 -27.54 13.56 -9.21
N ALA A 689 -27.63 12.78 -8.13
CA ALA A 689 -27.73 13.28 -6.77
C ALA A 689 -26.37 13.67 -6.16
N GLY A 690 -25.27 13.59 -6.90
CA GLY A 690 -23.90 13.87 -6.42
C GLY A 690 -23.36 12.84 -5.43
N LEU A 691 -24.03 11.70 -5.29
CA LEU A 691 -23.63 10.59 -4.44
C LEU A 691 -22.72 9.65 -5.22
N HIS A 692 -21.98 8.81 -4.50
CA HIS A 692 -21.14 7.79 -5.11
C HIS A 692 -21.39 6.42 -4.46
N LEU A 693 -21.37 5.39 -5.30
CA LEU A 693 -21.36 3.99 -4.89
C LEU A 693 -20.32 3.22 -5.70
N ASP A 694 -19.95 2.07 -5.17
CA ASP A 694 -19.10 1.05 -5.81
C ASP A 694 -19.96 -0.21 -5.89
N TYR A 695 -20.41 -0.61 -7.07
CA TYR A 695 -21.10 -1.89 -7.20
C TYR A 695 -20.08 -3.01 -7.05
N VAL A 696 -20.46 -4.07 -6.32
CA VAL A 696 -19.58 -5.21 -6.09
C VAL A 696 -20.31 -6.53 -6.33
N GLY A 697 -19.61 -7.51 -6.89
CA GLY A 697 -20.08 -8.87 -7.12
C GLY A 697 -19.22 -9.61 -8.15
N SER A 698 -19.53 -10.88 -8.38
CA SER A 698 -18.80 -11.76 -9.29
C SER A 698 -19.25 -11.69 -10.75
N GLN A 699 -20.44 -11.16 -11.00
CA GLN A 699 -21.02 -10.97 -12.32
C GLN A 699 -20.80 -9.53 -12.79
N SER A 700 -20.80 -9.34 -14.10
CA SER A 700 -20.55 -8.02 -14.69
C SER A 700 -21.20 -7.94 -16.07
N ASN A 701 -22.11 -6.99 -16.26
CA ASN A 701 -22.78 -6.74 -17.55
C ASN A 701 -23.24 -5.27 -17.66
N SER A 702 -23.70 -4.86 -18.85
CA SER A 702 -24.07 -3.47 -19.25
C SER A 702 -22.91 -2.58 -19.70
N SER A 703 -23.23 -1.33 -20.05
CA SER A 703 -22.28 -0.28 -20.43
C SER A 703 -22.04 0.73 -19.30
N LEU A 704 -22.45 0.45 -18.07
CA LEU A 704 -22.19 1.33 -16.94
C LEU A 704 -20.67 1.46 -16.69
N PRO A 705 -20.20 2.60 -16.16
CA PRO A 705 -18.82 2.73 -15.69
C PRO A 705 -18.45 1.66 -14.66
N ASP A 706 -19.42 1.26 -13.85
CA ASP A 706 -19.34 0.17 -12.89
C ASP A 706 -20.45 -0.85 -13.18
N PRO A 707 -20.13 -1.94 -13.90
CA PRO A 707 -21.09 -2.95 -14.34
C PRO A 707 -21.32 -4.10 -13.34
N ASP A 708 -20.65 -4.11 -12.19
CA ASP A 708 -20.58 -5.29 -11.33
C ASP A 708 -21.89 -5.60 -10.60
N HIS A 709 -22.16 -6.90 -10.34
CA HIS A 709 -23.34 -7.37 -9.62
C HIS A 709 -23.21 -8.84 -9.19
N GLU A 710 -24.20 -9.32 -8.43
CA GLU A 710 -24.35 -10.70 -8.00
C GLU A 710 -25.75 -11.23 -8.38
N GLY A 711 -26.13 -10.98 -9.64
CA GLY A 711 -27.40 -11.40 -10.22
C GLY A 711 -27.23 -12.67 -11.07
N HIS A 712 -27.97 -13.73 -10.77
CA HIS A 712 -27.78 -15.05 -11.37
C HIS A 712 -29.06 -15.57 -12.05
N PRO A 713 -29.18 -15.51 -13.38
CA PRO A 713 -30.39 -15.91 -14.09
C PRO A 713 -30.87 -17.33 -13.75
N GLY A 714 -32.15 -17.44 -13.39
CA GLY A 714 -32.81 -18.72 -13.07
C GLY A 714 -32.53 -19.28 -11.67
N TRP A 715 -31.72 -18.61 -10.85
CA TRP A 715 -31.37 -19.13 -9.53
C TRP A 715 -32.49 -18.97 -8.50
N ILE A 716 -32.56 -19.94 -7.59
CA ILE A 716 -33.44 -19.96 -6.41
C ILE A 716 -32.67 -19.56 -5.14
N ILE A 717 -33.39 -19.25 -4.06
CA ILE A 717 -32.83 -18.81 -2.77
C ILE A 717 -31.70 -19.73 -2.27
N SER A 718 -31.89 -21.05 -2.34
CA SER A 718 -30.90 -22.00 -1.81
C SER A 718 -29.59 -22.04 -2.60
N GLN A 719 -29.59 -21.63 -3.87
CA GLN A 719 -28.37 -21.56 -4.67
C GLN A 719 -27.56 -20.30 -4.33
N ILE A 720 -28.25 -19.17 -4.10
CA ILE A 720 -27.62 -17.97 -3.54
C ILE A 720 -27.06 -18.28 -2.14
N ASP A 721 -27.85 -18.91 -1.28
CA ASP A 721 -27.47 -19.29 0.09
C ASP A 721 -26.24 -20.19 0.18
N ALA A 722 -25.99 -21.04 -0.83
CA ALA A 722 -24.82 -21.90 -0.90
C ALA A 722 -23.52 -21.12 -1.17
N ASN A 723 -23.59 -19.94 -1.78
CA ASN A 723 -22.43 -19.15 -2.22
C ASN A 723 -22.24 -17.85 -1.42
N ILE A 724 -23.28 -17.39 -0.71
CA ILE A 724 -23.32 -16.06 -0.11
C ILE A 724 -22.15 -15.77 0.86
N ASN A 725 -21.69 -16.76 1.63
CA ASN A 725 -20.56 -16.56 2.54
C ASN A 725 -19.29 -16.20 1.76
N THR A 726 -19.02 -16.89 0.65
CA THR A 726 -17.87 -16.61 -0.21
C THR A 726 -17.95 -15.21 -0.80
N TRP A 727 -19.11 -14.80 -1.30
CA TRP A 727 -19.28 -13.47 -1.89
C TRP A 727 -19.19 -12.35 -0.86
N MET A 728 -19.77 -12.54 0.33
CA MET A 728 -19.66 -11.57 1.42
C MET A 728 -18.21 -11.42 1.91
N ASP A 729 -17.46 -12.51 1.99
CA ASP A 729 -16.03 -12.48 2.39
C ASP A 729 -15.15 -11.86 1.29
N THR A 730 -15.48 -12.10 0.02
CA THR A 730 -14.70 -11.62 -1.13
C THR A 730 -14.92 -10.13 -1.38
N TYR A 731 -16.18 -9.72 -1.53
CA TYR A 731 -16.55 -8.40 -2.01
C TYR A 731 -16.81 -7.40 -0.88
N ARG A 732 -17.09 -7.89 0.34
CA ARG A 732 -17.28 -7.11 1.58
C ARG A 732 -18.17 -5.87 1.37
N PRO A 733 -19.44 -6.06 0.95
CA PRO A 733 -20.35 -4.94 0.71
C PRO A 733 -20.75 -4.22 2.00
N ASP A 734 -20.98 -2.90 1.91
CA ASP A 734 -21.61 -2.09 2.95
C ASP A 734 -23.14 -2.21 2.88
N ILE A 735 -23.70 -2.32 1.68
CA ILE A 735 -25.14 -2.43 1.43
C ILE A 735 -25.39 -3.62 0.51
N VAL A 736 -26.38 -4.45 0.85
CA VAL A 736 -26.87 -5.51 -0.03
C VAL A 736 -28.30 -5.19 -0.49
N LEU A 737 -28.54 -5.21 -1.79
CA LEU A 737 -29.87 -5.08 -2.41
C LEU A 737 -30.33 -6.48 -2.81
N LEU A 738 -31.20 -7.09 -2.03
CA LEU A 738 -31.62 -8.48 -2.23
C LEU A 738 -33.00 -8.55 -2.90
N HIS A 739 -33.04 -9.08 -4.12
CA HIS A 739 -34.27 -9.43 -4.84
C HIS A 739 -34.19 -10.88 -5.32
N ILE A 740 -34.85 -11.79 -4.62
CA ILE A 740 -34.79 -13.23 -4.89
C ILE A 740 -36.05 -13.94 -4.41
N GLY A 741 -36.39 -15.06 -5.07
CA GLY A 741 -37.53 -15.92 -4.75
C GLY A 741 -38.49 -16.11 -5.92
N THR A 742 -38.38 -15.30 -6.98
CA THR A 742 -39.21 -15.43 -8.19
C THR A 742 -39.15 -16.84 -8.77
N ASN A 743 -37.95 -17.40 -8.87
CA ASN A 743 -37.75 -18.77 -9.37
C ASN A 743 -38.24 -19.84 -8.39
N ASP A 744 -38.15 -19.63 -7.07
CA ASP A 744 -38.71 -20.57 -6.09
C ASP A 744 -40.22 -20.72 -6.28
N ILE A 745 -40.93 -19.61 -6.51
CA ILE A 745 -42.37 -19.60 -6.77
C ILE A 745 -42.68 -20.20 -8.15
N ASN A 746 -42.00 -19.73 -9.20
CA ASN A 746 -42.29 -20.12 -10.58
C ASN A 746 -41.97 -21.59 -10.88
N LEU A 747 -40.90 -22.12 -10.29
CA LEU A 747 -40.51 -23.54 -10.40
C LEU A 747 -41.18 -24.42 -9.34
N ASN A 748 -42.02 -23.83 -8.48
CA ASN A 748 -42.73 -24.51 -7.39
C ASN A 748 -41.78 -25.27 -6.45
N VAL A 749 -40.64 -24.67 -6.11
CA VAL A 749 -39.61 -25.24 -5.23
C VAL A 749 -39.88 -24.82 -3.80
N ASP A 750 -40.44 -25.74 -3.02
CA ASP A 750 -40.67 -25.60 -1.57
C ASP A 750 -41.20 -24.21 -1.18
N VAL A 751 -42.26 -23.79 -1.88
CA VAL A 751 -42.89 -22.47 -1.77
C VAL A 751 -43.28 -22.12 -0.33
N PRO A 752 -43.90 -23.02 0.47
CA PRO A 752 -44.26 -22.70 1.84
C PRO A 752 -43.07 -22.32 2.74
N ASN A 753 -41.87 -22.86 2.45
CA ASN A 753 -40.67 -22.58 3.25
C ASN A 753 -39.72 -21.56 2.60
N ALA A 754 -40.01 -21.07 1.39
CA ALA A 754 -39.21 -20.06 0.72
C ALA A 754 -38.98 -18.79 1.59
N PRO A 755 -39.98 -18.23 2.31
CA PRO A 755 -39.75 -17.09 3.20
C PRO A 755 -38.74 -17.38 4.33
N TYR A 756 -38.77 -18.59 4.90
CA TYR A 756 -37.82 -18.99 5.96
C TYR A 756 -36.41 -19.22 5.41
N ARG A 757 -36.29 -19.79 4.20
CA ARG A 757 -35.01 -19.90 3.50
C ARG A 757 -34.40 -18.52 3.22
N LEU A 758 -35.22 -17.55 2.77
CA LEU A 758 -34.78 -16.16 2.59
C LEU A 758 -34.34 -15.56 3.94
N SER A 759 -35.10 -15.76 5.01
CA SER A 759 -34.74 -15.29 6.35
C SER A 759 -33.39 -15.83 6.82
N GLY A 760 -33.10 -17.12 6.59
CA GLY A 760 -31.82 -17.73 6.91
C GLY A 760 -30.66 -17.20 6.05
N LEU A 761 -30.90 -16.95 4.76
CA LEU A 761 -29.96 -16.28 3.87
C LEU A 761 -29.60 -14.87 4.39
N VAL A 762 -30.63 -14.08 4.77
CA VAL A 762 -30.43 -12.75 5.36
C VAL A 762 -29.62 -12.83 6.65
N ASP A 763 -29.82 -13.84 7.49
CA ASP A 763 -29.01 -14.01 8.71
C ASP A 763 -27.52 -14.22 8.41
N LYS A 764 -27.18 -14.98 7.35
CA LYS A 764 -25.79 -15.14 6.91
C LYS A 764 -25.19 -13.83 6.41
N ILE A 765 -25.96 -13.06 5.64
CA ILE A 765 -25.54 -11.73 5.16
C ILE A 765 -25.28 -10.81 6.36
N LEU A 766 -26.24 -10.71 7.27
CA LEU A 766 -26.14 -9.88 8.48
C LEU A 766 -24.95 -10.25 9.37
N ALA A 767 -24.57 -11.54 9.42
CA ALA A 767 -23.42 -12.00 10.19
C ALA A 767 -22.07 -11.55 9.61
N LYS A 768 -22.03 -11.10 8.35
CA LYS A 768 -20.83 -10.72 7.61
C LYS A 768 -20.77 -9.22 7.27
N LEU A 769 -21.84 -8.47 7.51
CA LEU A 769 -21.87 -7.03 7.24
C LEU A 769 -20.97 -6.24 8.20
N PRO A 770 -20.39 -5.12 7.75
CA PRO A 770 -19.67 -4.19 8.63
C PRO A 770 -20.64 -3.51 9.63
N GLU A 771 -20.09 -2.82 10.64
CA GLU A 771 -20.86 -2.21 11.75
C GLU A 771 -22.00 -1.28 11.29
N ASN A 772 -21.84 -0.59 10.16
CA ASN A 772 -22.86 0.29 9.57
C ASN A 772 -23.60 -0.31 8.38
N GLY A 773 -23.37 -1.60 8.11
CA GLY A 773 -23.86 -2.30 6.94
C GLY A 773 -25.37 -2.53 6.97
N LYS A 774 -25.99 -2.63 5.80
CA LYS A 774 -27.46 -2.73 5.66
C LYS A 774 -27.87 -3.76 4.63
N VAL A 775 -28.96 -4.48 4.92
CA VAL A 775 -29.62 -5.36 3.93
C VAL A 775 -30.98 -4.76 3.58
N PHE A 776 -31.20 -4.49 2.30
CA PHE A 776 -32.51 -4.10 1.79
C PHE A 776 -33.11 -5.28 1.02
N VAL A 777 -34.24 -5.78 1.50
CA VAL A 777 -34.92 -6.95 0.95
C VAL A 777 -36.15 -6.51 0.20
N ALA A 778 -36.18 -6.73 -1.11
CA ALA A 778 -37.31 -6.38 -1.95
C ALA A 778 -38.46 -7.39 -1.78
N LYS A 779 -39.69 -6.88 -1.68
CA LYS A 779 -40.86 -7.62 -2.15
C LYS A 779 -40.68 -7.88 -3.65
N ILE A 780 -40.67 -9.12 -4.09
CA ILE A 780 -40.42 -9.44 -5.51
C ILE A 780 -41.56 -8.90 -6.40
N VAL A 781 -41.25 -8.61 -7.66
CA VAL A 781 -42.17 -7.95 -8.60
C VAL A 781 -43.35 -8.86 -8.99
N PRO A 782 -44.47 -8.30 -9.51
CA PRO A 782 -45.59 -9.10 -9.98
C PRO A 782 -45.22 -10.03 -11.14
N THR A 783 -46.03 -11.07 -11.36
CA THR A 783 -45.87 -11.99 -12.49
C THR A 783 -47.18 -12.33 -13.19
N THR A 784 -47.15 -12.60 -14.50
CA THR A 784 -48.24 -13.26 -15.22
C THR A 784 -47.91 -14.71 -15.59
N TYR A 785 -46.76 -15.22 -15.13
CA TYR A 785 -46.29 -16.57 -15.41
C TYR A 785 -47.10 -17.64 -14.66
N GLY A 786 -47.34 -18.77 -15.33
CA GLY A 786 -48.14 -19.89 -14.82
C GLY A 786 -49.60 -19.88 -15.29
N THR A 787 -50.29 -21.01 -15.17
CA THR A 787 -51.72 -21.11 -15.47
C THR A 787 -52.43 -21.95 -14.39
N PRO A 788 -53.20 -21.32 -13.47
CA PRO A 788 -53.38 -19.87 -13.31
C PRO A 788 -52.06 -19.16 -12.93
N SER A 789 -52.03 -17.83 -13.10
CA SER A 789 -50.83 -17.02 -12.75
C SER A 789 -50.36 -17.31 -11.32
N ASN A 790 -49.04 -17.33 -11.13
CA ASN A 790 -48.41 -17.47 -9.83
C ASN A 790 -48.42 -16.19 -8.99
N ASP A 791 -48.92 -15.06 -9.49
CA ASP A 791 -48.94 -13.78 -8.77
C ASP A 791 -49.55 -13.84 -7.35
N PRO A 792 -50.66 -14.57 -7.10
CA PRO A 792 -51.19 -14.72 -5.75
C PRO A 792 -50.18 -15.35 -4.78
N LYS A 793 -49.36 -16.30 -5.25
CA LYS A 793 -48.29 -16.91 -4.45
C LYS A 793 -47.13 -15.93 -4.21
N ILE A 794 -46.82 -15.06 -5.18
CA ILE A 794 -45.87 -13.97 -4.98
C ILE A 794 -46.37 -13.02 -3.89
N VAL A 795 -47.65 -12.65 -3.89
CA VAL A 795 -48.24 -11.80 -2.85
C VAL A 795 -48.14 -12.46 -1.47
N GLU A 796 -48.46 -13.75 -1.37
CA GLU A 796 -48.29 -14.51 -0.11
C GLU A 796 -46.83 -14.54 0.37
N TYR A 797 -45.89 -14.84 -0.54
CA TYR A 797 -44.45 -14.81 -0.26
C TYR A 797 -43.99 -13.41 0.21
N ASN A 798 -44.40 -12.35 -0.50
CA ASN A 798 -44.06 -10.96 -0.20
C ASN A 798 -44.56 -10.51 1.17
N ASN A 799 -45.76 -10.94 1.57
CA ASN A 799 -46.29 -10.65 2.91
C ASN A 799 -45.48 -11.39 3.98
N ALA A 800 -45.19 -12.68 3.79
CA ALA A 800 -44.44 -13.47 4.74
C ALA A 800 -42.99 -12.96 4.94
N ILE A 801 -42.29 -12.58 3.86
CA ILE A 801 -40.93 -12.03 3.99
C ILE A 801 -40.96 -10.65 4.66
N ALA A 802 -41.98 -9.83 4.39
CA ALA A 802 -42.10 -8.52 5.03
C ALA A 802 -42.27 -8.66 6.55
N ASP A 803 -43.13 -9.58 6.99
CA ASP A 803 -43.31 -9.89 8.42
C ASP A 803 -42.00 -10.39 9.05
N LEU A 804 -41.30 -11.33 8.41
CA LEU A 804 -40.03 -11.88 8.92
C LEU A 804 -38.93 -10.81 9.04
N MET A 805 -38.80 -9.94 8.04
CA MET A 805 -37.82 -8.85 8.08
C MET A 805 -38.18 -7.79 9.11
N PHE A 806 -39.47 -7.47 9.27
CA PHE A 806 -39.93 -6.58 10.32
C PHE A 806 -39.62 -7.13 11.72
N GLN A 807 -39.78 -8.44 11.95
CA GLN A 807 -39.37 -9.06 13.21
C GLN A 807 -37.87 -8.95 13.47
N LYS A 808 -37.02 -9.12 12.44
CA LYS A 808 -35.57 -8.90 12.57
C LYS A 808 -35.25 -7.43 12.86
N GLN A 809 -35.97 -6.49 12.25
CA GLN A 809 -35.81 -5.06 12.51
C GLN A 809 -36.19 -4.69 13.95
N LEU A 810 -37.26 -5.28 14.51
CA LEU A 810 -37.63 -5.13 15.93
C LEU A 810 -36.54 -5.67 16.88
N GLN A 811 -35.73 -6.62 16.42
CA GLN A 811 -34.56 -7.13 17.14
C GLN A 811 -33.30 -6.25 16.95
N GLY A 812 -33.43 -5.08 16.33
CA GLY A 812 -32.34 -4.16 16.06
C GLY A 812 -31.40 -4.58 14.93
N LYS A 813 -31.78 -5.58 14.12
CA LYS A 813 -30.98 -5.96 12.94
C LYS A 813 -31.12 -4.89 11.85
N PRO A 814 -30.03 -4.52 11.15
CA PRO A 814 -30.06 -3.49 10.09
C PRO A 814 -30.62 -4.03 8.77
N VAL A 815 -31.86 -4.53 8.79
CA VAL A 815 -32.58 -5.04 7.63
C VAL A 815 -33.84 -4.22 7.38
N TYR A 816 -34.11 -3.94 6.11
CA TYR A 816 -35.18 -3.05 5.66
C TYR A 816 -35.94 -3.68 4.50
N VAL A 817 -37.27 -3.64 4.55
CA VAL A 817 -38.13 -4.11 3.45
C VAL A 817 -38.31 -3.00 2.43
N VAL A 818 -38.15 -3.32 1.15
CA VAL A 818 -38.38 -2.42 0.03
C VAL A 818 -39.59 -2.90 -0.76
N ASP A 819 -40.63 -2.09 -0.87
CA ASP A 819 -41.84 -2.44 -1.62
C ASP A 819 -41.64 -2.24 -3.12
N MET A 820 -40.95 -3.18 -3.76
CA MET A 820 -40.75 -3.20 -5.21
C MET A 820 -42.00 -3.65 -5.96
N TYR A 821 -42.82 -4.51 -5.35
CA TYR A 821 -44.02 -5.08 -5.98
C TYR A 821 -45.00 -3.99 -6.41
N SER A 822 -45.31 -3.05 -5.52
CA SER A 822 -46.29 -1.98 -5.77
C SER A 822 -45.85 -0.99 -6.85
N ALA A 823 -44.56 -0.94 -7.18
CA ALA A 823 -44.03 -0.03 -8.19
C ALA A 823 -44.27 -0.52 -9.63
N LEU A 824 -44.52 -1.82 -9.83
CA LEU A 824 -44.67 -2.43 -11.15
C LEU A 824 -46.10 -2.92 -11.39
N THR A 825 -46.49 -2.93 -12.65
CA THR A 825 -47.75 -3.51 -13.14
C THR A 825 -47.46 -4.63 -14.14
N TYR A 826 -48.47 -5.44 -14.48
CA TYR A 826 -48.29 -6.49 -15.51
C TYR A 826 -47.87 -5.94 -16.89
N ALA A 827 -48.20 -4.68 -17.20
CA ALA A 827 -47.78 -4.04 -18.44
C ALA A 827 -46.28 -3.70 -18.46
N ASP A 828 -45.64 -3.66 -17.28
CA ASP A 828 -44.20 -3.43 -17.17
C ASP A 828 -43.39 -4.71 -17.41
N LEU A 829 -44.01 -5.87 -17.66
CA LEU A 829 -43.34 -7.16 -17.85
C LEU A 829 -43.26 -7.53 -19.34
N ALA A 830 -42.06 -7.87 -19.82
CA ALA A 830 -41.80 -8.18 -21.22
C ALA A 830 -42.29 -9.59 -21.62
N ASP A 831 -42.15 -10.56 -20.73
CA ASP A 831 -42.49 -11.98 -20.96
C ASP A 831 -43.37 -12.57 -19.84
N GLY A 832 -43.91 -11.69 -18.98
CA GLY A 832 -44.67 -12.08 -17.79
C GLY A 832 -43.83 -12.38 -16.56
N ILE A 833 -42.50 -12.35 -16.65
CA ILE A 833 -41.57 -12.46 -15.50
C ILE A 833 -40.65 -11.24 -15.44
N HIS A 834 -39.95 -10.94 -16.53
CA HIS A 834 -38.88 -9.95 -16.54
C HIS A 834 -39.41 -8.55 -16.86
N PRO A 835 -39.01 -7.51 -16.12
CA PRO A 835 -39.36 -6.14 -16.42
C PRO A 835 -38.88 -5.68 -17.82
N THR A 836 -39.64 -4.78 -18.43
CA THR A 836 -39.20 -3.95 -19.57
C THR A 836 -38.22 -2.88 -19.09
N GLN A 837 -37.58 -2.12 -20.00
CA GLN A 837 -36.76 -0.97 -19.62
C GLN A 837 -37.50 -0.01 -18.68
N THR A 838 -38.75 0.34 -18.99
CA THR A 838 -39.59 1.20 -18.14
C THR A 838 -39.86 0.57 -16.77
N GLY A 839 -40.07 -0.75 -16.71
CA GLY A 839 -40.20 -1.47 -15.45
C GLY A 839 -38.92 -1.40 -14.61
N TYR A 840 -37.76 -1.63 -15.23
CA TYR A 840 -36.47 -1.51 -14.56
C TYR A 840 -36.14 -0.09 -14.10
N ASP A 841 -36.53 0.93 -14.86
CA ASP A 841 -36.34 2.33 -14.45
C ASP A 841 -37.12 2.62 -13.15
N LYS A 842 -38.39 2.17 -13.06
CA LYS A 842 -39.18 2.27 -11.82
C LYS A 842 -38.51 1.53 -10.66
N MET A 843 -37.95 0.34 -10.91
CA MET A 843 -37.20 -0.39 -9.88
C MET A 843 -35.96 0.39 -9.40
N GLY A 844 -35.26 1.05 -10.33
CA GLY A 844 -34.11 1.89 -10.03
C GLY A 844 -34.48 3.05 -9.11
N ASP A 845 -35.58 3.74 -9.39
CA ASP A 845 -36.11 4.83 -8.54
C ASP A 845 -36.44 4.32 -7.11
N VAL A 846 -37.07 3.16 -7.00
CA VAL A 846 -37.41 2.55 -5.70
C VAL A 846 -36.15 2.20 -4.90
N TRP A 847 -35.17 1.57 -5.54
CA TRP A 847 -33.89 1.28 -4.89
C TRP A 847 -33.15 2.55 -4.47
N PHE A 848 -33.12 3.56 -5.34
CA PHE A 848 -32.48 4.83 -5.05
C PHE A 848 -33.09 5.47 -3.80
N ASN A 849 -34.42 5.59 -3.76
CA ASN A 849 -35.12 6.13 -2.60
C ASN A 849 -34.86 5.35 -1.31
N ALA A 850 -34.69 4.03 -1.41
CA ALA A 850 -34.39 3.18 -0.26
C ALA A 850 -32.97 3.40 0.29
N ILE A 851 -31.99 3.60 -0.59
CA ILE A 851 -30.58 3.57 -0.17
C ILE A 851 -29.89 4.93 -0.17
N CYS A 852 -30.46 5.94 -0.84
CA CYS A 852 -29.75 7.19 -1.11
C CYS A 852 -29.21 7.80 0.17
N SER A 853 -29.96 7.82 1.29
CA SER A 853 -29.56 8.36 2.61
C SER A 853 -28.34 7.69 3.23
N TYR A 854 -27.95 6.52 2.74
CA TYR A 854 -26.84 5.73 3.26
C TYR A 854 -25.62 5.72 2.36
N LEU A 855 -25.74 6.30 1.15
CA LEU A 855 -24.62 6.48 0.25
C LEU A 855 -23.79 7.70 0.65
N LYS A 856 -22.48 7.57 0.43
CA LYS A 856 -21.49 8.61 0.69
C LYS A 856 -21.40 9.55 -0.53
N TRP A 857 -21.04 10.80 -0.25
CA TRP A 857 -20.65 11.79 -1.27
C TRP A 857 -19.17 11.64 -1.58
#